data_AF-A0A5Q4E4I7-F1
#
_entry.id   AF-A0A5Q4E4I7-F1
#
_cell.length_a   1.000
_cell.length_b   1.000
_cell.length_c   1.000
_cell.angle_alpha   90.00
_cell.angle_beta   90.00
_cell.angle_gamma   90.00
#
_symmetry.space_group_name_H-M   'P 1'
#
loop_
_entity.id
_entity.type
_entity.pdbx_description
1 polymer ?
#
loop_
_entity_poly.entity_id
_entity_poly.type
_entity_poly.pdbx_seq_one_letter_code
_entity_poly.pdbx_strand_id
1 'polypeptide(L)'
;MILAAVLLNAELQAQQTGNIVEIFGRERTETTSEGTIVHDFTEGLALRNAMRPGMLTGMQDILFWQMATDRFGRPQAGKTLEDTYSINPETFVWEAIEVDTTGFFRGNLNRAYVYTEFESPEETIALLDATGHTRVFINGMPQEGDHYDYAHTLIPFHLKQGLNQFVYTYGRFGRVSSKIVIPEKALQFSPRDMTLPSLIRGERDDKWGAVRVVNASEEYHEGLTIRCVLESGESISYRTEALMPMAVRKMKFRIPYPSRDPRAGSISATVFLEDDRGQEVDRIQIRLNVMDAGKHHERTFVSNIDGSVQYYSVVPSTSNAPNQAFVLSVHGASVEATNQARAYQQKDWGHIIAPTNRRPFGFNWEEWGRLDALEVLHEARKLFPTDTAQTYLTGHSMGGHGSWFLGATYPDKFAAIAPAAGYPDIIGYRRTGTDSLIQANPHFEMIYRGALPGRTLDLVSNYKQSGVYVLHGDADEVVPVTQARLMRGKLGEIHPNFSYYEYPGGTHWYGDHSMDWPPLFDFLRQNTIPPVSQVKDIEFTTASPGVSATNYWISINQQLSSYQHSTIQAKYTNDTIFAETNNIAHLTIMVSLLQPESLTHIHIDGQTFPVQSLRDIHLRRHNQRWNTTGMVHLMEKHPERYGGFKLAFTNNMLFVYATGGSEEENQWYENKARYDAETFLYRGNGSVDVIPDTLFSPQRYRERNVIVYGNADNNHAWSSLLQNSPVQVTSEGISFGNTWMESKSLGTYFIQPRIDSQTASVGVVAGTGPEGMKATFPNDYFSGITGFPDLLIFEVDWIKDGVDGIRVSGFFGNDWSVKNGEFR
;
A
#
# COMPACT_ATOMS: atom_id res chain seq x y z
N MET A 1 27.74 -21.97 -38.76
CA MET A 1 26.83 -22.73 -37.88
C MET A 1 27.32 -22.86 -36.43
N ILE A 2 28.61 -22.70 -36.11
CA ILE A 2 29.11 -22.82 -34.72
C ILE A 2 29.04 -21.49 -33.93
N LEU A 3 29.02 -20.32 -34.60
CA LEU A 3 28.88 -19.01 -33.94
C LEU A 3 27.45 -18.73 -33.40
N ALA A 4 26.41 -19.31 -34.01
CA ALA A 4 25.01 -19.14 -33.58
C ALA A 4 24.68 -19.94 -32.30
N ALA A 5 25.38 -21.05 -32.05
CA ALA A 5 25.18 -21.87 -30.86
C ALA A 5 25.84 -21.28 -29.60
N VAL A 6 26.90 -20.46 -29.77
CA VAL A 6 27.58 -19.78 -28.66
C VAL A 6 26.82 -18.53 -28.21
N LEU A 7 26.16 -17.83 -29.15
CA LEU A 7 25.27 -16.71 -28.82
C LEU A 7 23.97 -17.19 -28.14
N LEU A 8 23.37 -18.30 -28.59
CA LEU A 8 22.24 -18.91 -27.88
C LEU A 8 22.62 -19.38 -26.47
N ASN A 9 23.81 -19.96 -26.27
CA ASN A 9 24.25 -20.36 -24.94
C ASN A 9 24.61 -19.18 -24.03
N ALA A 10 25.04 -18.03 -24.57
CA ALA A 10 25.28 -16.81 -23.78
C ALA A 10 23.97 -16.11 -23.38
N GLU A 11 22.93 -16.12 -24.24
CA GLU A 11 21.59 -15.66 -23.88
C GLU A 11 20.91 -16.58 -22.85
N LEU A 12 21.10 -17.90 -22.97
CA LEU A 12 20.64 -18.88 -21.97
C LEU A 12 21.44 -18.84 -20.66
N GLN A 13 22.74 -18.52 -20.69
CA GLN A 13 23.55 -18.34 -19.48
C GLN A 13 23.33 -16.98 -18.80
N ALA A 14 22.99 -15.92 -19.55
CA ALA A 14 22.51 -14.67 -18.96
C ALA A 14 21.15 -14.85 -18.26
N GLN A 15 20.36 -15.84 -18.70
CA GLN A 15 19.17 -16.31 -17.99
C GLN A 15 19.47 -17.12 -16.72
N GLN A 16 20.71 -17.59 -16.52
CA GLN A 16 21.12 -18.37 -15.33
C GLN A 16 21.85 -17.55 -14.25
N THR A 17 22.15 -16.28 -14.49
CA THR A 17 22.56 -15.31 -13.44
C THR A 17 21.65 -14.09 -13.37
N GLY A 18 20.55 -14.10 -14.13
CA GLY A 18 19.57 -13.02 -14.19
C GLY A 18 18.55 -13.13 -13.07
N ASN A 19 18.29 -11.99 -12.45
CA ASN A 19 17.19 -11.78 -11.49
C ASN A 19 15.92 -12.53 -11.95
N ILE A 20 15.56 -13.63 -11.30
CA ILE A 20 14.35 -14.43 -11.57
C ILE A 20 13.04 -13.61 -11.37
N VAL A 21 13.17 -12.32 -11.01
CA VAL A 21 12.10 -11.37 -10.69
C VAL A 21 11.84 -10.37 -11.84
N GLU A 22 12.54 -10.49 -12.97
CA GLU A 22 12.51 -9.51 -14.08
C GLU A 22 11.25 -9.58 -14.97
N ILE A 23 10.05 -9.68 -14.36
CA ILE A 23 8.70 -9.59 -14.93
C ILE A 23 8.00 -10.96 -15.07
N PHE A 24 7.48 -11.49 -13.97
CA PHE A 24 6.45 -12.54 -13.96
C PHE A 24 5.03 -11.96 -13.80
N GLY A 25 4.85 -10.67 -14.07
CA GLY A 25 3.67 -9.92 -13.66
C GLY A 25 2.82 -9.46 -14.82
N ARG A 26 3.25 -8.38 -15.49
CA ARG A 26 2.38 -7.54 -16.30
C ARG A 26 3.06 -7.12 -17.59
N GLU A 27 2.29 -6.96 -18.67
CA GLU A 27 2.78 -6.43 -19.95
C GLU A 27 3.37 -5.03 -19.75
N ARG A 28 4.59 -4.82 -20.27
CA ARG A 28 5.23 -3.51 -20.35
C ARG A 28 4.71 -2.79 -21.60
N THR A 29 4.40 -1.50 -21.48
CA THR A 29 4.03 -0.71 -22.65
C THR A 29 5.28 -0.37 -23.46
N GLU A 30 5.35 -0.79 -24.72
CA GLU A 30 6.54 -0.54 -25.57
C GLU A 30 6.38 0.66 -26.52
N THR A 31 5.15 1.16 -26.70
CA THR A 31 4.83 2.24 -27.63
C THR A 31 4.21 3.43 -26.93
N THR A 32 4.59 4.63 -27.35
CA THR A 32 3.93 5.88 -26.97
C THR A 32 2.85 6.19 -28.00
N SER A 33 1.57 6.02 -27.66
CA SER A 33 0.44 6.24 -28.56
C SER A 33 -0.41 7.45 -28.17
N GLU A 34 -0.10 8.10 -27.06
CA GLU A 34 -0.87 9.22 -26.50
C GLU A 34 -0.58 10.57 -27.17
N GLY A 35 0.32 10.62 -28.15
CA GLY A 35 0.74 11.86 -28.77
C GLY A 35 1.94 11.73 -29.69
N THR A 36 2.44 12.88 -30.16
CA THR A 36 3.63 12.96 -30.99
C THR A 36 4.87 13.13 -30.13
N ILE A 37 5.84 12.22 -30.25
CA ILE A 37 7.15 12.36 -29.61
C ILE A 37 7.89 13.53 -30.29
N VAL A 38 8.24 14.56 -29.51
CA VAL A 38 8.97 15.74 -30.00
C VAL A 38 10.42 15.77 -29.54
N HIS A 39 10.77 14.97 -28.53
CA HIS A 39 12.14 14.85 -28.06
C HIS A 39 12.38 13.49 -27.38
N ASP A 40 13.45 12.81 -27.78
CA ASP A 40 14.01 11.64 -27.09
C ASP A 40 15.31 12.09 -26.40
N PHE A 41 15.43 11.91 -25.09
CA PHE A 41 16.65 12.26 -24.36
C PHE A 41 17.74 11.20 -24.60
N THR A 42 18.82 11.58 -25.27
CA THR A 42 19.95 10.68 -25.58
C THR A 42 21.22 10.97 -24.77
N GLU A 43 21.33 12.19 -24.23
CA GLU A 43 22.47 12.66 -23.45
C GLU A 43 21.98 13.16 -22.09
N GLY A 44 22.80 13.00 -21.05
CA GLY A 44 22.47 13.44 -19.70
C GLY A 44 23.68 13.43 -18.77
N LEU A 45 23.42 13.72 -17.50
CA LEU A 45 24.42 13.66 -16.43
C LEU A 45 23.95 12.70 -15.33
N ALA A 46 24.84 11.88 -14.81
CA ALA A 46 24.58 11.01 -13.66
C ALA A 46 25.25 11.55 -12.41
N LEU A 47 24.55 11.52 -11.28
CA LEU A 47 25.11 11.79 -9.95
C LEU A 47 24.92 10.56 -9.07
N ARG A 48 26.00 9.83 -8.80
CA ARG A 48 25.97 8.56 -8.07
C ARG A 48 26.09 8.78 -6.56
N ASN A 49 25.41 7.93 -5.79
CA ASN A 49 25.49 7.85 -4.32
C ASN A 49 24.98 9.07 -3.54
N ALA A 50 24.40 10.07 -4.22
CA ALA A 50 23.76 11.24 -3.58
C ALA A 50 22.44 10.93 -2.85
N MET A 51 22.03 9.66 -2.84
CA MET A 51 20.91 9.13 -2.06
C MET A 51 21.39 7.98 -1.18
N ARG A 52 21.03 8.01 0.10
CA ARG A 52 21.27 6.94 1.08
C ARG A 52 19.93 6.30 1.46
N PRO A 53 19.70 5.04 1.09
CA PRO A 53 18.45 4.37 1.44
C PRO A 53 18.40 4.09 2.94
N GLY A 54 17.27 4.37 3.57
CA GLY A 54 16.88 3.79 4.86
C GLY A 54 15.68 2.87 4.65
N MET A 55 15.44 2.01 5.63
CA MET A 55 14.33 1.06 5.57
C MET A 55 13.10 1.63 6.27
N LEU A 56 13.20 1.93 7.57
CA LEU A 56 12.07 2.38 8.38
C LEU A 56 11.81 3.88 8.29
N THR A 57 12.88 4.67 8.15
CA THR A 57 12.84 6.13 8.17
C THR A 57 12.73 6.76 6.79
N GLY A 58 12.70 5.94 5.72
CA GLY A 58 12.83 6.43 4.36
C GLY A 58 14.29 6.74 3.99
N MET A 59 14.51 7.50 2.92
CA MET A 59 15.85 7.79 2.39
C MET A 59 16.38 9.17 2.81
N GLN A 60 17.70 9.30 2.93
CA GLN A 60 18.37 10.60 3.02
C GLN A 60 18.87 11.01 1.64
N ASP A 61 18.75 12.29 1.29
CA ASP A 61 18.89 12.74 -0.09
C ASP A 61 19.45 14.18 -0.17
N ILE A 62 20.72 14.31 -0.54
CA ILE A 62 21.37 15.62 -0.55
C ILE A 62 20.93 16.48 -1.72
N LEU A 63 20.69 15.87 -2.89
CA LEU A 63 20.31 16.62 -4.08
C LEU A 63 18.88 17.14 -3.92
N PHE A 64 18.01 16.28 -3.39
CA PHE A 64 16.66 16.71 -3.10
C PHE A 64 16.62 17.78 -2.00
N TRP A 65 17.44 17.68 -0.95
CA TRP A 65 17.57 18.76 0.04
C TRP A 65 18.03 20.10 -0.59
N GLN A 66 18.96 20.07 -1.56
CA GLN A 66 19.37 21.26 -2.30
C GLN A 66 18.20 21.87 -3.10
N MET A 67 17.33 21.05 -3.69
CA MET A 67 16.12 21.54 -4.36
C MET A 67 15.12 22.11 -3.36
N ALA A 68 14.98 21.49 -2.19
CA ALA A 68 14.07 21.94 -1.13
C ALA A 68 14.49 23.30 -0.52
N THR A 69 15.78 23.65 -0.60
CA THR A 69 16.37 24.86 -0.03
C THR A 69 16.83 25.87 -1.10
N ASP A 70 16.40 25.68 -2.34
CA ASP A 70 16.72 26.54 -3.50
C ASP A 70 18.23 26.73 -3.76
N ARG A 71 19.04 25.72 -3.38
CA ARG A 71 20.49 25.63 -3.62
C ARG A 71 20.85 24.81 -4.86
N PHE A 72 19.89 24.09 -5.43
CA PHE A 72 20.12 23.30 -6.63
C PHE A 72 20.44 24.21 -7.83
N GLY A 73 21.67 24.16 -8.31
CA GLY A 73 22.10 24.84 -9.51
C GLY A 73 22.15 23.91 -10.72
N ARG A 74 22.07 24.46 -11.95
CA ARG A 74 22.20 23.70 -13.21
C ARG A 74 23.47 22.81 -13.20
N PRO A 75 23.32 21.47 -13.28
CA PRO A 75 24.44 20.54 -13.33
C PRO A 75 25.36 20.74 -14.53
N GLN A 76 26.64 20.39 -14.37
CA GLN A 76 27.65 20.38 -15.45
C GLN A 76 28.57 19.19 -15.28
N ALA A 77 29.00 18.56 -16.38
CA ALA A 77 29.94 17.43 -16.33
C ALA A 77 31.25 17.80 -15.60
N GLY A 78 31.68 16.95 -14.67
CA GLY A 78 32.85 17.14 -13.83
C GLY A 78 32.64 18.08 -12.63
N LYS A 79 31.49 18.76 -12.52
CA LYS A 79 31.19 19.62 -11.37
C LYS A 79 30.87 18.77 -10.15
N THR A 80 31.46 19.14 -9.02
CA THR A 80 31.19 18.51 -7.73
C THR A 80 29.98 19.15 -7.05
N LEU A 81 29.22 18.36 -6.30
CA LEU A 81 28.19 18.89 -5.40
C LEU A 81 28.85 19.53 -4.17
N GLU A 82 28.38 20.71 -3.77
CA GLU A 82 29.00 21.48 -2.67
C GLU A 82 28.63 20.92 -1.29
N ASP A 83 27.40 20.43 -1.13
CA ASP A 83 26.90 19.88 0.11
C ASP A 83 27.18 18.38 0.24
N THR A 84 27.28 17.90 1.48
CA THR A 84 27.52 16.48 1.78
C THR A 84 26.68 16.05 2.96
N TYR A 85 26.55 14.74 3.18
CA TYR A 85 25.93 14.22 4.38
C TYR A 85 26.74 14.59 5.63
N SER A 86 26.05 14.94 6.71
CA SER A 86 26.66 15.22 8.01
C SER A 86 27.48 14.04 8.53
N ILE A 87 27.01 12.82 8.29
CA ILE A 87 27.69 11.58 8.63
C ILE A 87 28.50 11.11 7.41
N ASN A 88 29.83 11.04 7.53
CA ASN A 88 30.76 10.65 6.45
C ASN A 88 30.57 11.51 5.19
N PRO A 89 31.18 12.70 5.14
CA PRO A 89 31.10 13.56 3.96
C PRO A 89 31.75 12.87 2.76
N GLU A 90 30.99 12.79 1.66
CA GLU A 90 31.42 12.21 0.40
C GLU A 90 31.32 13.28 -0.68
N THR A 91 32.31 13.36 -1.57
CA THR A 91 32.25 14.26 -2.72
C THR A 91 31.51 13.57 -3.87
N PHE A 92 30.41 14.19 -4.33
CA PHE A 92 29.63 13.71 -5.47
C PHE A 92 30.01 14.47 -6.73
N VAL A 93 30.07 13.80 -7.87
CA VAL A 93 30.46 14.39 -9.17
C VAL A 93 29.41 14.09 -10.21
N TRP A 94 29.03 15.10 -11.01
CA TRP A 94 28.19 14.91 -12.18
C TRP A 94 29.01 14.34 -13.34
N GLU A 95 28.62 13.18 -13.85
CA GLU A 95 29.33 12.48 -14.91
C GLU A 95 28.47 12.41 -16.17
N ALA A 96 29.03 12.70 -17.34
CA ALA A 96 28.31 12.56 -18.60
C ALA A 96 27.91 11.11 -18.84
N ILE A 97 26.68 10.91 -19.28
CA ILE A 97 26.11 9.62 -19.65
C ILE A 97 25.30 9.76 -20.94
N GLU A 98 25.24 8.68 -21.70
CA GLU A 98 24.47 8.59 -22.93
C GLU A 98 23.58 7.34 -22.88
N VAL A 99 22.53 7.35 -23.68
CA VAL A 99 21.71 6.16 -23.87
C VAL A 99 22.48 5.10 -24.65
N ASP A 100 22.23 3.82 -24.33
CA ASP A 100 22.73 2.71 -25.12
C ASP A 100 21.88 2.50 -26.40
N THR A 101 22.24 1.47 -27.17
CA THR A 101 21.50 1.08 -28.39
C THR A 101 20.03 0.70 -28.16
N THR A 102 19.60 0.52 -26.90
CA THR A 102 18.21 0.23 -26.52
C THR A 102 17.44 1.48 -26.09
N GLY A 103 18.07 2.66 -26.12
CA GLY A 103 17.45 3.93 -25.71
C GLY A 103 17.38 4.14 -24.20
N PHE A 104 18.24 3.45 -23.43
CA PHE A 104 18.32 3.58 -21.98
C PHE A 104 19.65 4.17 -21.54
N PHE A 105 19.59 5.16 -20.65
CA PHE A 105 20.73 5.52 -19.82
C PHE A 105 21.09 4.32 -18.93
N ARG A 106 22.34 3.86 -19.01
CA ARG A 106 22.89 2.76 -18.20
C ARG A 106 24.25 3.15 -17.60
N GLY A 107 24.79 2.28 -16.74
CA GLY A 107 26.12 2.46 -16.14
C GLY A 107 26.07 2.67 -14.63
N ASN A 108 25.75 1.60 -13.89
CA ASN A 108 25.62 1.60 -12.43
C ASN A 108 24.73 2.75 -11.89
N LEU A 109 23.47 2.79 -12.34
CA LEU A 109 22.50 3.78 -11.89
C LEU A 109 21.60 3.28 -10.75
N ASN A 110 21.97 2.18 -10.09
CA ASN A 110 21.18 1.56 -9.00
C ASN A 110 21.01 2.45 -7.76
N ARG A 111 21.77 3.56 -7.67
CA ARG A 111 21.70 4.62 -6.63
C ARG A 111 22.15 5.96 -7.21
N ALA A 112 21.72 6.26 -8.43
CA ALA A 112 22.11 7.49 -9.11
C ALA A 112 20.90 8.36 -9.40
N TYR A 113 21.14 9.67 -9.48
CA TYR A 113 20.32 10.56 -10.27
C TYR A 113 20.71 10.52 -11.73
N VAL A 114 19.74 10.76 -12.60
CA VAL A 114 19.95 11.14 -14.00
C VAL A 114 19.38 12.55 -14.17
N TYR A 115 20.15 13.45 -14.75
CA TYR A 115 19.74 14.79 -15.13
C TYR A 115 19.68 14.90 -16.66
N THR A 116 18.58 15.42 -17.17
CA THR A 116 18.44 15.81 -18.57
C THR A 116 17.81 17.20 -18.67
N GLU A 117 17.96 17.84 -19.82
CA GLU A 117 17.43 19.17 -20.06
C GLU A 117 16.98 19.33 -21.51
N PHE A 118 16.00 20.21 -21.73
CA PHE A 118 15.45 20.50 -23.05
C PHE A 118 15.14 21.99 -23.18
N GLU A 119 15.64 22.62 -24.24
CA GLU A 119 15.34 24.01 -24.59
C GLU A 119 14.11 24.04 -25.51
N SER A 120 12.95 24.38 -24.96
CA SER A 120 11.72 24.45 -25.73
C SER A 120 11.61 25.76 -26.52
N PRO A 121 11.24 25.72 -27.80
CA PRO A 121 11.05 26.95 -28.58
C PRO A 121 9.82 27.77 -28.14
N GLU A 122 8.84 27.11 -27.54
CA GLU A 122 7.55 27.68 -27.14
C GLU A 122 7.05 27.10 -25.82
N GLU A 123 6.08 27.78 -25.23
CA GLU A 123 5.37 27.29 -24.05
C GLU A 123 4.14 26.47 -24.48
N THR A 124 4.00 25.27 -23.93
CA THR A 124 2.87 24.37 -24.21
C THR A 124 2.67 23.35 -23.09
N ILE A 125 1.62 22.54 -23.18
CA ILE A 125 1.44 21.37 -22.32
C ILE A 125 1.98 20.14 -23.03
N ALA A 126 2.82 19.39 -22.34
CA ALA A 126 3.40 18.14 -22.82
C ALA A 126 3.17 17.01 -21.81
N LEU A 127 3.44 15.79 -22.24
CA LEU A 127 3.52 14.60 -21.41
C LEU A 127 4.98 14.16 -21.32
N LEU A 128 5.42 13.82 -20.11
CA LEU A 128 6.66 13.09 -19.89
C LEU A 128 6.37 11.59 -19.90
N ASP A 129 6.87 10.89 -20.91
CA ASP A 129 6.86 9.43 -20.99
C ASP A 129 8.24 8.92 -20.60
N ALA A 130 8.37 8.50 -19.35
CA ALA A 130 9.64 8.12 -18.77
C ALA A 130 9.51 6.85 -17.90
N THR A 131 10.57 6.04 -17.89
CA THR A 131 10.56 4.76 -17.17
C THR A 131 11.87 4.47 -16.45
N GLY A 132 11.83 3.61 -15.43
CA GLY A 132 13.00 3.11 -14.71
C GLY A 132 13.55 4.02 -13.60
N HIS A 133 12.72 4.95 -13.11
CA HIS A 133 13.04 5.90 -12.04
C HIS A 133 11.94 5.86 -10.97
N THR A 134 12.24 6.16 -9.71
CA THR A 134 11.21 6.18 -8.65
C THR A 134 10.42 7.49 -8.63
N ARG A 135 11.10 8.60 -8.90
CA ARG A 135 10.59 9.98 -8.84
C ARG A 135 11.29 10.81 -9.89
N VAL A 136 10.60 11.79 -10.45
CA VAL A 136 11.19 12.79 -11.34
C VAL A 136 10.85 14.19 -10.84
N PHE A 137 11.85 15.08 -10.84
CA PHE A 137 11.62 16.50 -10.64
C PHE A 137 11.58 17.16 -12.01
N ILE A 138 10.45 17.76 -12.36
CA ILE A 138 10.27 18.54 -13.58
C ILE A 138 10.27 20.01 -13.17
N ASN A 139 11.29 20.76 -13.58
CA ASN A 139 11.47 22.16 -13.20
C ASN A 139 11.38 22.39 -11.67
N GLY A 140 11.94 21.46 -10.89
CA GLY A 140 11.95 21.50 -9.42
C GLY A 140 10.72 20.89 -8.73
N MET A 141 9.67 20.55 -9.47
CA MET A 141 8.45 19.97 -8.90
C MET A 141 8.47 18.44 -9.00
N PRO A 142 8.27 17.70 -7.89
CA PRO A 142 8.30 16.24 -7.89
C PRO A 142 7.03 15.65 -8.50
N GLN A 143 7.20 14.52 -9.19
CA GLN A 143 6.18 13.67 -9.78
C GLN A 143 6.55 12.20 -9.53
N GLU A 144 5.56 11.32 -9.50
CA GLU A 144 5.80 9.87 -9.34
C GLU A 144 6.50 9.33 -10.58
N GLY A 145 7.41 8.37 -10.41
CA GLY A 145 8.11 7.72 -11.52
C GLY A 145 7.53 6.36 -11.90
N ASP A 146 8.33 5.58 -12.64
CA ASP A 146 8.05 4.18 -12.94
C ASP A 146 9.15 3.27 -12.37
N HIS A 147 9.11 3.09 -11.04
CA HIS A 147 10.14 2.38 -10.28
C HIS A 147 10.43 0.96 -10.80
N TYR A 148 9.39 0.23 -11.21
CA TYR A 148 9.42 -1.15 -11.68
C TYR A 148 9.45 -1.29 -13.21
N ASP A 149 9.61 -0.19 -13.94
CA ASP A 149 9.76 -0.18 -15.40
C ASP A 149 8.60 -0.85 -16.18
N TYR A 150 7.36 -0.59 -15.73
CA TYR A 150 6.14 -1.06 -16.41
C TYR A 150 5.76 -0.22 -17.64
N ALA A 151 6.43 0.93 -17.83
CA ALA A 151 6.07 2.00 -18.75
C ALA A 151 4.61 2.49 -18.56
N HIS A 152 4.13 2.50 -17.32
CA HIS A 152 2.81 3.02 -16.99
C HIS A 152 2.85 4.53 -16.84
N THR A 153 3.87 5.10 -16.22
CA THR A 153 3.82 6.50 -15.83
C THR A 153 3.81 7.43 -17.05
N LEU A 154 2.91 8.42 -17.01
CA LEU A 154 2.71 9.42 -18.05
C LEU A 154 2.29 10.70 -17.34
N ILE A 155 3.10 11.75 -17.41
CA ILE A 155 2.96 12.92 -16.53
C ILE A 155 2.70 14.17 -17.37
N PRO A 156 1.51 14.79 -17.30
CA PRO A 156 1.26 16.09 -17.87
C PRO A 156 2.10 17.15 -17.16
N PHE A 157 2.78 18.01 -17.90
CA PHE A 157 3.55 19.11 -17.34
C PHE A 157 3.56 20.34 -18.25
N HIS A 158 3.83 21.51 -17.66
CA HIS A 158 4.06 22.74 -18.41
C HIS A 158 5.46 22.70 -19.00
N LEU A 159 5.53 22.56 -20.32
CA LEU A 159 6.76 22.72 -21.08
C LEU A 159 6.97 24.22 -21.28
N LYS A 160 7.85 24.83 -20.47
CA LYS A 160 8.10 26.27 -20.49
C LYS A 160 8.89 26.65 -21.74
N GLN A 161 8.69 27.85 -22.28
CA GLN A 161 9.62 28.38 -23.28
C GLN A 161 11.03 28.51 -22.66
N GLY A 162 12.06 28.05 -23.37
CA GLY A 162 13.44 28.00 -22.89
C GLY A 162 13.76 26.72 -22.11
N LEU A 163 14.67 26.83 -21.13
CA LEU A 163 15.24 25.69 -20.43
C LEU A 163 14.22 24.97 -19.54
N ASN A 164 14.03 23.68 -19.79
CA ASN A 164 13.31 22.76 -18.92
C ASN A 164 14.28 21.71 -18.38
N GLN A 165 14.19 21.41 -17.08
CA GLN A 165 15.11 20.54 -16.37
C GLN A 165 14.37 19.33 -15.81
N PHE A 166 14.98 18.15 -15.94
CA PHE A 166 14.44 16.88 -15.47
C PHE A 166 15.48 16.16 -14.63
N VAL A 167 15.12 15.77 -13.41
CA VAL A 167 15.99 15.02 -12.49
C VAL A 167 15.29 13.75 -12.04
N TYR A 168 15.78 12.60 -12.50
CA TYR A 168 15.22 11.28 -12.22
C TYR A 168 16.01 10.60 -11.10
N THR A 169 15.33 10.06 -10.10
CA THR A 169 15.94 9.15 -9.11
C THR A 169 16.11 7.74 -9.69
N TYR A 170 16.87 6.87 -9.03
CA TYR A 170 17.02 5.48 -9.48
C TYR A 170 15.69 4.70 -9.35
N GLY A 171 15.43 3.80 -10.29
CA GLY A 171 14.41 2.74 -10.16
C GLY A 171 15.03 1.39 -9.81
N ARG A 172 14.23 0.33 -9.82
CA ARG A 172 14.61 -1.03 -9.44
C ARG A 172 15.78 -1.60 -10.24
N PHE A 173 15.85 -1.28 -11.53
CA PHE A 173 16.76 -1.92 -12.50
C PHE A 173 17.94 -1.04 -12.91
N GLY A 174 18.10 0.15 -12.32
CA GLY A 174 19.24 1.04 -12.60
C GLY A 174 19.39 1.42 -14.07
N ARG A 175 18.27 1.69 -14.74
CA ARG A 175 18.20 2.19 -16.12
C ARG A 175 17.09 3.22 -16.23
N VAL A 176 17.26 4.24 -17.06
CA VAL A 176 16.24 5.28 -17.28
C VAL A 176 16.06 5.52 -18.77
N SER A 177 14.82 5.71 -19.21
CA SER A 177 14.50 6.24 -20.55
C SER A 177 13.45 7.33 -20.39
N SER A 178 13.50 8.36 -21.23
CA SER A 178 12.62 9.53 -21.12
C SER A 178 12.39 10.20 -22.47
N LYS A 179 11.15 10.67 -22.67
CA LYS A 179 10.68 11.32 -23.89
C LYS A 179 9.69 12.44 -23.57
N ILE A 180 9.69 13.49 -24.39
CA ILE A 180 8.66 14.52 -24.38
C ILE A 180 7.66 14.24 -25.50
N VAL A 181 6.38 14.23 -25.13
CA VAL A 181 5.27 13.90 -26.02
C VAL A 181 4.25 15.04 -26.01
N ILE A 182 3.86 15.52 -27.18
CA ILE A 182 2.74 16.46 -27.30
C ILE A 182 1.45 15.65 -27.41
N PRO A 183 0.49 15.80 -26.47
CA PRO A 183 -0.72 14.98 -26.44
C PRO A 183 -1.58 15.20 -27.69
N GLU A 184 -2.27 14.16 -28.17
CA GLU A 184 -3.18 14.30 -29.32
C GLU A 184 -4.39 15.19 -28.98
N LYS A 185 -4.87 15.09 -27.73
CA LYS A 185 -5.98 15.88 -27.20
C LYS A 185 -5.71 16.32 -25.77
N ALA A 186 -6.29 17.45 -25.39
CA ALA A 186 -6.25 17.96 -24.02
C ALA A 186 -6.83 16.97 -23.00
N LEU A 187 -7.87 16.22 -23.38
CA LEU A 187 -8.47 15.16 -22.57
C LEU A 187 -8.60 13.91 -23.42
N GLN A 188 -7.98 12.80 -23.00
CA GLN A 188 -7.91 11.56 -23.78
C GLN A 188 -7.76 10.31 -22.92
N PHE A 189 -8.14 9.15 -23.47
CA PHE A 189 -7.80 7.87 -22.88
C PHE A 189 -6.32 7.54 -23.10
N SER A 190 -5.75 6.78 -22.18
CA SER A 190 -4.52 6.01 -22.42
C SER A 190 -4.85 4.53 -22.40
N PRO A 191 -4.37 3.74 -23.39
CA PRO A 191 -4.55 2.28 -23.40
C PRO A 191 -3.74 1.58 -22.29
N ARG A 192 -2.79 2.27 -21.67
CA ARG A 192 -1.89 1.71 -20.67
C ARG A 192 -2.65 1.27 -19.44
N ASP A 193 -2.22 0.15 -18.88
CA ASP A 193 -2.60 -0.25 -17.53
C ASP A 193 -4.12 -0.31 -17.30
N MET A 194 -4.88 -0.99 -18.15
CA MET A 194 -6.31 -1.19 -17.92
C MET A 194 -6.57 -2.18 -16.77
N THR A 195 -7.72 -2.05 -16.09
CA THR A 195 -8.27 -3.11 -15.22
C THR A 195 -9.58 -3.57 -15.83
N LEU A 196 -9.58 -4.75 -16.45
CA LEU A 196 -10.74 -5.32 -17.12
C LEU A 196 -11.13 -6.66 -16.46
N PRO A 197 -12.43 -6.94 -16.34
CA PRO A 197 -12.93 -8.22 -15.87
C PRO A 197 -12.90 -9.26 -16.99
N SER A 198 -12.98 -10.54 -16.61
CA SER A 198 -13.51 -11.57 -17.50
C SER A 198 -15.05 -11.50 -17.50
N LEU A 199 -15.67 -11.61 -18.68
CA LEU A 199 -17.10 -11.84 -18.80
C LEU A 199 -17.39 -13.33 -18.64
N ILE A 200 -18.23 -13.69 -17.67
CA ILE A 200 -18.48 -15.10 -17.35
C ILE A 200 -19.80 -15.54 -17.97
N ARG A 201 -19.75 -16.64 -18.72
CA ARG A 201 -20.93 -17.21 -19.38
C ARG A 201 -22.02 -17.56 -18.36
N GLY A 202 -23.26 -17.20 -18.67
CA GLY A 202 -24.41 -17.40 -17.80
C GLY A 202 -24.62 -16.34 -16.73
N GLU A 203 -23.64 -15.46 -16.47
CA GLU A 203 -23.84 -14.31 -15.57
C GLU A 203 -24.52 -13.15 -16.31
N ARG A 204 -25.35 -12.38 -15.59
CA ARG A 204 -26.25 -11.36 -16.16
C ARG A 204 -26.21 -10.03 -15.41
N ASP A 205 -25.05 -9.71 -14.88
CA ASP A 205 -24.77 -8.47 -14.16
C ASP A 205 -23.65 -7.69 -14.87
N ASP A 206 -23.80 -6.36 -14.93
CA ASP A 206 -22.75 -5.52 -15.50
C ASP A 206 -21.52 -5.54 -14.59
N LYS A 207 -20.36 -5.44 -15.20
CA LYS A 207 -19.06 -5.55 -14.52
C LYS A 207 -18.42 -4.17 -14.37
N TRP A 208 -17.46 -4.09 -13.47
CA TRP A 208 -16.61 -2.92 -13.32
C TRP A 208 -15.36 -3.06 -14.19
N GLY A 209 -15.00 -2.00 -14.90
CA GLY A 209 -13.69 -1.83 -15.52
C GLY A 209 -13.08 -0.50 -15.09
N ALA A 210 -11.79 -0.31 -15.34
CA ALA A 210 -11.15 0.99 -15.20
C ALA A 210 -10.12 1.26 -16.30
N VAL A 211 -10.10 2.50 -16.76
CA VAL A 211 -9.28 3.00 -17.87
C VAL A 211 -8.63 4.31 -17.46
N ARG A 212 -7.43 4.58 -17.97
CA ARG A 212 -6.73 5.83 -17.66
C ARG A 212 -7.21 6.96 -18.54
N VAL A 213 -7.43 8.11 -17.92
CA VAL A 213 -7.76 9.37 -18.59
C VAL A 213 -6.67 10.37 -18.25
N VAL A 214 -6.09 10.95 -19.30
CA VAL A 214 -5.06 11.99 -19.23
C VAL A 214 -5.75 13.34 -19.36
N ASN A 215 -5.62 14.20 -18.36
CA ASN A 215 -5.97 15.62 -18.45
C ASN A 215 -4.69 16.43 -18.66
N ALA A 216 -4.40 16.73 -19.92
CA ALA A 216 -3.34 17.61 -20.37
C ALA A 216 -3.87 19.04 -20.60
N SER A 217 -4.59 19.56 -19.62
CA SER A 217 -5.12 20.93 -19.59
C SER A 217 -5.11 21.51 -18.18
N GLU A 218 -5.29 22.83 -18.09
CA GLU A 218 -5.46 23.55 -16.83
C GLU A 218 -6.91 23.52 -16.31
N GLU A 219 -7.82 22.85 -17.03
CA GLU A 219 -9.23 22.79 -16.66
C GLU A 219 -9.52 21.67 -15.68
N TYR A 220 -10.36 21.98 -14.69
CA TYR A 220 -10.92 21.02 -13.76
C TYR A 220 -12.18 20.40 -14.36
N HIS A 221 -12.16 19.11 -14.68
CA HIS A 221 -13.26 18.44 -15.37
C HIS A 221 -14.19 17.75 -14.37
N GLU A 222 -15.41 18.26 -14.23
CA GLU A 222 -16.49 17.62 -13.46
C GLU A 222 -17.55 17.01 -14.37
N GLY A 223 -18.17 15.92 -13.91
CA GLY A 223 -19.34 15.37 -14.57
C GLY A 223 -19.08 14.61 -15.87
N LEU A 224 -17.83 14.26 -16.16
CA LEU A 224 -17.47 13.36 -17.26
C LEU A 224 -18.27 12.06 -17.19
N THR A 225 -18.57 11.48 -18.36
CA THR A 225 -19.27 10.21 -18.48
C THR A 225 -18.43 9.25 -19.32
N ILE A 226 -18.25 8.02 -18.83
CA ILE A 226 -17.65 6.93 -19.61
C ILE A 226 -18.77 5.97 -20.01
N ARG A 227 -18.98 5.84 -21.33
CA ARG A 227 -19.99 4.94 -21.91
C ARG A 227 -19.30 3.76 -22.59
N CYS A 228 -19.69 2.54 -22.24
CA CYS A 228 -19.22 1.31 -22.87
C CYS A 228 -20.30 0.76 -23.81
N VAL A 229 -19.90 0.29 -24.99
CA VAL A 229 -20.77 -0.35 -25.99
C VAL A 229 -20.11 -1.64 -26.45
N LEU A 230 -20.75 -2.79 -26.24
CA LEU A 230 -20.29 -4.07 -26.78
C LEU A 230 -20.54 -4.11 -28.30
N GLU A 231 -19.75 -4.91 -29.03
CA GLU A 231 -19.99 -5.15 -30.47
C GLU A 231 -21.37 -5.75 -30.77
N SER A 232 -22.01 -6.38 -29.77
CA SER A 232 -23.38 -6.89 -29.84
C SER A 232 -24.47 -5.82 -29.64
N GLY A 233 -24.10 -4.59 -29.28
CA GLY A 233 -24.96 -3.42 -29.23
C GLY A 233 -25.45 -3.01 -27.82
N GLU A 234 -25.21 -3.82 -26.79
CA GLU A 234 -25.51 -3.44 -25.40
C GLU A 234 -24.63 -2.28 -24.96
N SER A 235 -25.20 -1.36 -24.21
CA SER A 235 -24.50 -0.16 -23.75
C SER A 235 -24.89 0.22 -22.33
N ILE A 236 -23.94 0.80 -21.60
CA ILE A 236 -24.14 1.39 -20.29
C ILE A 236 -23.21 2.60 -20.11
N SER A 237 -23.70 3.63 -19.42
CA SER A 237 -22.94 4.84 -19.08
C SER A 237 -22.69 4.93 -17.59
N TYR A 238 -21.53 5.44 -17.20
CA TYR A 238 -21.18 5.74 -15.82
C TYR A 238 -20.68 7.19 -15.72
N ARG A 239 -21.31 7.99 -14.85
CA ARG A 239 -20.85 9.34 -14.54
C ARG A 239 -19.70 9.26 -13.54
N THR A 240 -18.54 9.76 -13.92
CA THR A 240 -17.32 9.61 -13.14
C THR A 240 -17.14 10.72 -12.12
N GLU A 241 -16.22 10.49 -11.20
CA GLU A 241 -15.66 11.51 -10.34
C GLU A 241 -14.84 12.55 -11.14
N ALA A 242 -14.51 13.66 -10.49
CA ALA A 242 -13.79 14.76 -11.13
C ALA A 242 -12.34 14.41 -11.46
N LEU A 243 -11.80 15.10 -12.47
CA LEU A 243 -10.40 14.99 -12.87
C LEU A 243 -9.73 16.36 -12.76
N MET A 244 -8.76 16.45 -11.85
CA MET A 244 -7.99 17.67 -11.62
C MET A 244 -7.12 18.02 -12.85
N PRO A 245 -6.72 19.30 -13.01
CA PRO A 245 -5.75 19.74 -13.99
C PRO A 245 -4.45 18.94 -13.98
N MET A 246 -3.86 18.80 -15.17
CA MET A 246 -2.49 18.30 -15.36
C MET A 246 -2.23 16.94 -14.69
N ALA A 247 -3.21 16.03 -14.72
CA ALA A 247 -3.14 14.75 -14.01
C ALA A 247 -3.56 13.57 -14.89
N VAL A 248 -3.08 12.38 -14.54
CA VAL A 248 -3.59 11.12 -15.08
C VAL A 248 -4.30 10.36 -13.98
N ARG A 249 -5.56 9.98 -14.24
CA ARG A 249 -6.37 9.22 -13.29
C ARG A 249 -6.91 7.96 -13.94
N LYS A 250 -6.91 6.86 -13.18
CA LYS A 250 -7.56 5.62 -13.60
C LYS A 250 -9.04 5.65 -13.22
N MET A 251 -9.90 5.97 -14.16
CA MET A 251 -11.33 6.19 -13.94
C MET A 251 -12.11 4.90 -14.14
N LYS A 252 -13.03 4.61 -13.23
CA LYS A 252 -13.90 3.43 -13.29
C LYS A 252 -15.07 3.66 -14.24
N PHE A 253 -15.53 2.58 -14.86
CA PHE A 253 -16.70 2.58 -15.73
C PHE A 253 -17.43 1.24 -15.64
N ARG A 254 -18.66 1.21 -16.16
CA ARG A 254 -19.48 -0.01 -16.22
C ARG A 254 -19.34 -0.68 -17.59
N ILE A 255 -19.24 -2.00 -17.60
CA ILE A 255 -19.22 -2.85 -18.78
C ILE A 255 -20.52 -3.65 -18.79
N PRO A 256 -21.40 -3.52 -19.80
CA PRO A 256 -22.68 -4.21 -19.77
C PRO A 256 -22.47 -5.71 -19.97
N TYR A 257 -23.38 -6.52 -19.44
CA TYR A 257 -23.37 -7.95 -19.78
C TYR A 257 -23.94 -8.18 -21.20
N PRO A 258 -23.42 -9.16 -21.96
CA PRO A 258 -23.96 -9.47 -23.27
C PRO A 258 -25.35 -10.13 -23.14
N SER A 259 -26.33 -9.70 -23.94
CA SER A 259 -27.71 -10.24 -23.91
C SER A 259 -27.80 -11.71 -24.31
N ARG A 260 -26.78 -12.22 -24.99
CA ARG A 260 -26.60 -13.63 -25.37
C ARG A 260 -25.19 -14.07 -25.04
N ASP A 261 -25.03 -15.31 -24.58
CA ASP A 261 -23.70 -15.87 -24.30
C ASP A 261 -22.82 -15.85 -25.57
N PRO A 262 -21.71 -15.08 -25.59
CA PRO A 262 -20.90 -14.92 -26.79
C PRO A 262 -20.18 -16.23 -27.12
N ARG A 263 -20.36 -16.82 -28.31
CA ARG A 263 -19.65 -18.09 -28.65
C ARG A 263 -18.12 -17.94 -28.71
N ALA A 264 -17.63 -16.75 -29.05
CA ALA A 264 -16.20 -16.46 -29.08
C ALA A 264 -15.62 -16.44 -27.65
N GLY A 265 -14.31 -16.69 -27.53
CA GLY A 265 -13.57 -16.58 -26.27
C GLY A 265 -13.27 -15.13 -25.86
N SER A 266 -13.72 -14.16 -26.64
CA SER A 266 -13.58 -12.74 -26.35
C SER A 266 -14.65 -11.94 -27.10
N ILE A 267 -14.97 -10.74 -26.60
CA ILE A 267 -15.84 -9.76 -27.24
C ILE A 267 -15.13 -8.40 -27.31
N SER A 268 -15.29 -7.67 -28.42
CA SER A 268 -14.81 -6.30 -28.52
C SER A 268 -15.84 -5.31 -27.99
N ALA A 269 -15.37 -4.20 -27.43
CA ALA A 269 -16.20 -3.09 -26.99
C ALA A 269 -15.56 -1.74 -27.32
N THR A 270 -16.39 -0.75 -27.64
CA THR A 270 -15.97 0.64 -27.74
C THR A 270 -16.28 1.37 -26.45
N VAL A 271 -15.30 2.05 -25.89
CA VAL A 271 -15.45 2.91 -24.72
C VAL A 271 -15.34 4.36 -25.17
N PHE A 272 -16.32 5.18 -24.77
CA PHE A 272 -16.43 6.59 -25.11
C PHE A 272 -16.22 7.43 -23.86
N LEU A 273 -15.45 8.50 -23.97
CA LEU A 273 -15.35 9.57 -22.99
C LEU A 273 -16.22 10.73 -23.46
N GLU A 274 -17.15 11.14 -22.62
CA GLU A 274 -18.10 12.21 -22.90
C GLU A 274 -17.97 13.32 -21.84
N ASP A 275 -18.09 14.56 -22.28
CA ASP A 275 -18.12 15.73 -21.40
C ASP A 275 -19.45 15.86 -20.63
N ASP A 276 -19.59 16.93 -19.84
CA ASP A 276 -20.80 17.20 -19.05
C ASP A 276 -22.05 17.52 -19.90
N ARG A 277 -21.86 17.78 -21.20
CA ARG A 277 -22.92 18.02 -22.20
C ARG A 277 -23.26 16.75 -22.99
N GLY A 278 -22.55 15.65 -22.74
CA GLY A 278 -22.69 14.39 -23.48
C GLY A 278 -22.02 14.40 -24.86
N GLN A 279 -21.14 15.36 -25.13
CA GLN A 279 -20.34 15.38 -26.35
C GLN A 279 -19.14 14.44 -26.19
N GLU A 280 -18.89 13.63 -27.21
CA GLU A 280 -17.73 12.76 -27.23
C GLU A 280 -16.42 13.58 -27.32
N VAL A 281 -15.54 13.34 -26.35
CA VAL A 281 -14.19 13.88 -26.28
C VAL A 281 -13.20 12.90 -26.88
N ASP A 282 -13.30 11.63 -26.49
CA ASP A 282 -12.40 10.58 -26.95
C ASP A 282 -13.04 9.19 -26.96
N ARG A 283 -12.41 8.23 -27.62
CA ARG A 283 -12.84 6.83 -27.62
C ARG A 283 -11.68 5.87 -27.74
N ILE A 284 -11.85 4.67 -27.20
CA ILE A 284 -10.88 3.58 -27.30
C ILE A 284 -11.59 2.23 -27.54
N GLN A 285 -10.91 1.31 -28.23
CA GLN A 285 -11.37 -0.08 -28.37
C GLN A 285 -10.75 -0.94 -27.27
N ILE A 286 -11.57 -1.77 -26.62
CA ILE A 286 -11.11 -2.75 -25.64
C ILE A 286 -11.55 -4.16 -26.07
N ARG A 287 -10.82 -5.15 -25.58
CA ARG A 287 -11.15 -6.57 -25.76
C ARG A 287 -11.38 -7.21 -24.41
N LEU A 288 -12.53 -7.85 -24.24
CA LEU A 288 -12.92 -8.52 -22.99
C LEU A 288 -12.88 -10.03 -23.20
N ASN A 289 -12.22 -10.74 -22.29
CA ASN A 289 -12.20 -12.20 -22.32
C ASN A 289 -13.56 -12.76 -21.90
N VAL A 290 -13.99 -13.85 -22.53
CA VAL A 290 -15.23 -14.57 -22.19
C VAL A 290 -14.87 -15.95 -21.68
N MET A 291 -15.16 -16.22 -20.41
CA MET A 291 -14.74 -17.43 -19.69
C MET A 291 -15.94 -18.22 -19.18
N ASP A 292 -15.78 -19.54 -19.02
CA ASP A 292 -16.71 -20.38 -18.28
C ASP A 292 -16.47 -20.23 -16.77
N ALA A 293 -17.54 -20.23 -15.97
CA ALA A 293 -17.44 -20.12 -14.50
C ALA A 293 -16.58 -21.23 -13.85
N GLY A 294 -16.52 -22.40 -14.49
CA GLY A 294 -15.71 -23.55 -14.05
C GLY A 294 -14.25 -23.56 -14.52
N LYS A 295 -13.78 -22.48 -15.17
CA LYS A 295 -12.38 -22.29 -15.60
C LYS A 295 -11.73 -21.17 -14.80
N HIS A 296 -10.40 -21.11 -14.76
CA HIS A 296 -9.69 -19.98 -14.18
C HIS A 296 -10.15 -18.66 -14.81
N HIS A 297 -10.46 -17.67 -13.99
CA HIS A 297 -10.98 -16.38 -14.48
C HIS A 297 -10.75 -15.24 -13.48
N GLU A 298 -10.81 -14.01 -13.98
CA GLU A 298 -10.64 -12.78 -13.21
C GLU A 298 -11.97 -12.12 -12.88
N ARG A 299 -12.04 -11.51 -11.70
CA ARG A 299 -13.19 -10.78 -11.17
C ARG A 299 -12.78 -9.38 -10.75
N THR A 300 -13.62 -8.38 -10.98
CA THR A 300 -13.38 -7.01 -10.54
C THR A 300 -14.35 -6.57 -9.45
N PHE A 301 -13.92 -5.64 -8.61
CA PHE A 301 -14.71 -5.02 -7.55
C PHE A 301 -14.25 -3.58 -7.30
N VAL A 302 -15.06 -2.79 -6.59
CA VAL A 302 -14.69 -1.44 -6.15
C VAL A 302 -14.17 -1.52 -4.71
N SER A 303 -12.93 -1.10 -4.49
CA SER A 303 -12.28 -1.12 -3.18
C SER A 303 -12.82 0.00 -2.28
N ASN A 304 -13.08 -0.32 -1.02
CA ASN A 304 -13.44 0.64 0.02
C ASN A 304 -12.23 1.39 0.58
N ILE A 305 -11.00 1.01 0.20
CA ILE A 305 -9.78 1.72 0.61
C ILE A 305 -9.76 3.12 -0.03
N ASP A 306 -10.02 3.19 -1.34
CA ASP A 306 -9.81 4.40 -2.15
C ASP A 306 -10.82 4.58 -3.30
N GLY A 307 -11.85 3.73 -3.39
CA GLY A 307 -12.89 3.83 -4.42
C GLY A 307 -12.47 3.36 -5.83
N SER A 308 -11.27 2.81 -5.97
CA SER A 308 -10.72 2.30 -7.24
C SER A 308 -11.26 0.92 -7.62
N VAL A 309 -11.19 0.55 -8.90
CA VAL A 309 -11.50 -0.81 -9.35
C VAL A 309 -10.27 -1.69 -9.21
N GLN A 310 -10.37 -2.70 -8.36
CA GLN A 310 -9.39 -3.76 -8.21
C GLN A 310 -9.92 -5.06 -8.81
N TYR A 311 -9.03 -6.06 -8.93
CA TYR A 311 -9.40 -7.37 -9.43
C TYR A 311 -8.77 -8.48 -8.57
N TYR A 312 -9.27 -9.69 -8.70
CA TYR A 312 -8.69 -10.92 -8.16
C TYR A 312 -8.90 -12.06 -9.14
N SER A 313 -8.12 -13.14 -9.00
CA SER A 313 -8.21 -14.32 -9.87
C SER A 313 -8.76 -15.52 -9.11
N VAL A 314 -9.51 -16.35 -9.82
CA VAL A 314 -10.25 -17.49 -9.26
C VAL A 314 -9.78 -18.78 -9.90
N VAL A 315 -9.48 -19.78 -9.08
CA VAL A 315 -9.37 -21.18 -9.44
C VAL A 315 -10.63 -21.87 -8.89
N PRO A 316 -11.66 -22.06 -9.73
CA PRO A 316 -12.91 -22.63 -9.24
C PRO A 316 -12.75 -24.11 -8.94
N SER A 317 -13.56 -24.64 -8.02
CA SER A 317 -13.61 -26.08 -7.79
C SER A 317 -14.10 -26.83 -9.03
N THR A 318 -13.66 -28.08 -9.19
CA THR A 318 -14.21 -29.02 -10.18
C THR A 318 -15.54 -29.64 -9.74
N SER A 319 -15.94 -29.46 -8.48
CA SER A 319 -17.20 -29.96 -7.91
C SER A 319 -18.17 -28.82 -7.66
N ASN A 320 -19.47 -29.12 -7.75
CA ASN A 320 -20.56 -28.19 -7.39
C ASN A 320 -21.17 -28.53 -6.02
N ALA A 321 -20.47 -29.31 -5.20
CA ALA A 321 -20.93 -29.62 -3.85
C ALA A 321 -21.11 -28.33 -3.03
N PRO A 322 -22.13 -28.22 -2.15
CA PRO A 322 -22.27 -27.06 -1.28
C PRO A 322 -21.16 -27.05 -0.21
N ASN A 323 -20.93 -25.88 0.41
CA ASN A 323 -20.05 -25.71 1.57
C ASN A 323 -18.60 -26.18 1.32
N GLN A 324 -18.06 -25.89 0.14
CA GLN A 324 -16.66 -26.18 -0.18
C GLN A 324 -15.72 -25.29 0.63
N ALA A 325 -14.43 -25.65 0.65
CA ALA A 325 -13.42 -24.83 1.29
C ALA A 325 -13.08 -23.56 0.48
N PHE A 326 -12.50 -22.59 1.18
CA PHE A 326 -11.92 -21.38 0.61
C PHE A 326 -10.40 -21.39 0.85
N VAL A 327 -9.59 -21.20 -0.19
CA VAL A 327 -8.14 -21.02 -0.06
C VAL A 327 -7.77 -19.63 -0.57
N LEU A 328 -7.33 -18.75 0.32
CA LEU A 328 -6.74 -17.47 -0.06
C LEU A 328 -5.26 -17.69 -0.43
N SER A 329 -4.88 -17.39 -1.67
CA SER A 329 -3.51 -17.56 -2.15
C SER A 329 -2.85 -16.21 -2.44
N VAL A 330 -2.03 -15.73 -1.51
CA VAL A 330 -1.33 -14.44 -1.62
C VAL A 330 -0.04 -14.60 -2.44
N HIS A 331 0.23 -13.67 -3.36
CA HIS A 331 1.29 -13.81 -4.37
C HIS A 331 2.68 -13.30 -3.95
N GLY A 332 3.69 -13.82 -4.66
CA GLY A 332 5.10 -13.41 -4.57
C GLY A 332 5.36 -12.02 -5.19
N ALA A 333 6.55 -11.47 -4.96
CA ALA A 333 6.92 -10.17 -5.51
C ALA A 333 7.01 -10.25 -7.04
N SER A 334 6.49 -9.24 -7.75
CA SER A 334 6.44 -9.19 -9.22
C SER A 334 5.45 -10.19 -9.86
N VAL A 335 4.55 -10.81 -9.10
CA VAL A 335 3.55 -11.77 -9.62
C VAL A 335 2.17 -11.11 -9.67
N GLU A 336 1.47 -11.16 -10.82
CA GLU A 336 0.06 -10.78 -10.90
C GLU A 336 -0.85 -11.90 -10.36
N ALA A 337 -2.02 -11.54 -9.83
CA ALA A 337 -3.03 -12.48 -9.34
C ALA A 337 -3.37 -13.59 -10.34
N THR A 338 -3.43 -13.24 -11.62
CA THR A 338 -3.70 -14.19 -12.70
C THR A 338 -2.62 -15.28 -12.81
N ASN A 339 -1.34 -14.89 -12.70
CA ASN A 339 -0.23 -15.84 -12.79
C ASN A 339 -0.15 -16.69 -11.52
N GLN A 340 -0.44 -16.10 -10.36
CA GLN A 340 -0.61 -16.83 -9.10
C GLN A 340 -1.68 -17.91 -9.21
N ALA A 341 -2.88 -17.58 -9.70
CA ALA A 341 -3.98 -18.54 -9.84
C ALA A 341 -3.66 -19.66 -10.84
N ARG A 342 -2.97 -19.34 -11.94
CA ARG A 342 -2.59 -20.31 -12.98
C ARG A 342 -1.51 -21.30 -12.54
N ALA A 343 -0.79 -21.03 -11.45
CA ALA A 343 0.15 -21.97 -10.84
C ALA A 343 -0.54 -23.13 -10.09
N TYR A 344 -1.87 -23.08 -9.93
CA TYR A 344 -2.63 -24.12 -9.24
C TYR A 344 -3.49 -24.96 -10.19
N GLN A 345 -3.54 -26.26 -9.91
CA GLN A 345 -4.59 -27.13 -10.40
C GLN A 345 -5.88 -26.92 -9.61
N GLN A 346 -7.03 -27.09 -10.27
CA GLN A 346 -8.33 -27.02 -9.61
C GLN A 346 -8.50 -28.15 -8.59
N LYS A 347 -9.20 -27.87 -7.48
CA LYS A 347 -9.49 -28.85 -6.42
C LYS A 347 -10.96 -29.26 -6.47
N ASP A 348 -11.28 -30.50 -6.11
CA ASP A 348 -12.67 -30.98 -6.03
C ASP A 348 -13.38 -30.62 -4.70
N TRP A 349 -12.63 -30.04 -3.75
CA TRP A 349 -13.11 -29.74 -2.40
C TRP A 349 -13.08 -28.25 -2.02
N GLY A 350 -12.55 -27.38 -2.88
CA GLY A 350 -12.41 -25.95 -2.56
C GLY A 350 -12.08 -25.05 -3.74
N HIS A 351 -12.32 -23.76 -3.56
CA HIS A 351 -11.93 -22.69 -4.49
C HIS A 351 -10.63 -22.04 -4.01
N ILE A 352 -9.72 -21.71 -4.94
CA ILE A 352 -8.51 -20.93 -4.64
C ILE A 352 -8.69 -19.52 -5.20
N ILE A 353 -8.52 -18.50 -4.36
CA ILE A 353 -8.73 -17.10 -4.70
C ILE A 353 -7.42 -16.35 -4.51
N ALA A 354 -6.94 -15.69 -5.57
CA ALA A 354 -5.70 -14.94 -5.57
C ALA A 354 -5.98 -13.42 -5.63
N PRO A 355 -5.80 -12.67 -4.51
CA PRO A 355 -5.82 -11.20 -4.51
C PRO A 355 -4.64 -10.62 -5.28
N THR A 356 -4.68 -9.32 -5.61
CA THR A 356 -3.62 -8.64 -6.39
C THR A 356 -2.60 -7.91 -5.55
N ASN A 357 -2.80 -7.82 -4.24
CA ASN A 357 -2.02 -6.92 -3.39
C ASN A 357 -2.01 -5.50 -3.95
N ARG A 358 -3.11 -5.08 -4.59
CA ARG A 358 -3.20 -3.88 -5.42
C ARG A 358 -2.33 -3.89 -6.70
N ARG A 359 -1.10 -4.44 -6.66
CA ARG A 359 -0.12 -4.60 -7.75
C ARG A 359 0.86 -5.77 -7.47
N PRO A 360 1.61 -6.27 -8.47
CA PRO A 360 2.60 -7.34 -8.31
C PRO A 360 3.65 -7.15 -7.21
N PHE A 361 4.08 -5.91 -6.97
CA PHE A 361 4.89 -5.55 -5.78
C PHE A 361 4.03 -4.89 -4.70
N GLY A 362 3.01 -4.13 -5.11
CA GLY A 362 2.00 -3.57 -4.21
C GLY A 362 2.59 -2.78 -3.05
N PHE A 363 2.02 -3.03 -1.88
CA PHE A 363 2.44 -2.45 -0.61
C PHE A 363 2.99 -3.50 0.35
N ASN A 364 3.61 -4.57 -0.17
CA ASN A 364 3.81 -5.83 0.56
C ASN A 364 2.48 -6.33 1.16
N TRP A 365 2.46 -7.20 2.17
CA TRP A 365 1.19 -7.74 2.70
C TRP A 365 0.79 -7.13 4.05
N GLU A 366 1.62 -6.24 4.62
CA GLU A 366 1.43 -5.69 5.96
C GLU A 366 0.47 -4.49 6.02
N GLU A 367 0.43 -3.68 4.97
CA GLU A 367 -0.28 -2.39 4.93
C GLU A 367 -1.56 -2.46 4.07
N TRP A 368 -1.70 -1.68 3.00
CA TRP A 368 -2.88 -1.75 2.13
C TRP A 368 -3.05 -3.12 1.47
N GLY A 369 -1.98 -3.87 1.26
CA GLY A 369 -2.05 -5.26 0.80
C GLY A 369 -2.83 -6.19 1.74
N ARG A 370 -2.74 -5.94 3.05
CA ARG A 370 -3.54 -6.62 4.07
C ARG A 370 -5.01 -6.38 3.86
N LEU A 371 -5.38 -5.12 3.67
CA LEU A 371 -6.76 -4.71 3.47
C LEU A 371 -7.30 -5.26 2.16
N ASP A 372 -6.51 -5.23 1.07
CA ASP A 372 -6.87 -5.84 -0.22
C ASP A 372 -7.15 -7.35 -0.09
N ALA A 373 -6.31 -8.09 0.64
CA ALA A 373 -6.54 -9.51 0.91
C ALA A 373 -7.88 -9.76 1.63
N LEU A 374 -8.22 -8.91 2.62
CA LEU A 374 -9.48 -9.01 3.37
C LEU A 374 -10.69 -8.60 2.53
N GLU A 375 -10.57 -7.57 1.68
CA GLU A 375 -11.62 -7.19 0.73
C GLU A 375 -11.89 -8.32 -0.25
N VAL A 376 -10.85 -8.94 -0.82
CA VAL A 376 -11.01 -10.07 -1.74
C VAL A 376 -11.61 -11.28 -1.04
N LEU A 377 -11.20 -11.59 0.20
CA LEU A 377 -11.82 -12.64 1.01
C LEU A 377 -13.33 -12.38 1.19
N HIS A 378 -13.71 -11.14 1.47
CA HIS A 378 -15.11 -10.75 1.62
C HIS A 378 -15.88 -10.83 0.29
N GLU A 379 -15.35 -10.25 -0.78
CA GLU A 379 -15.99 -10.22 -2.10
C GLU A 379 -16.16 -11.62 -2.68
N ALA A 380 -15.14 -12.46 -2.61
CA ALA A 380 -15.23 -13.82 -3.14
C ALA A 380 -16.24 -14.68 -2.37
N ARG A 381 -16.38 -14.50 -1.05
CA ARG A 381 -17.40 -15.20 -0.23
C ARG A 381 -18.84 -14.82 -0.58
N LYS A 382 -19.09 -13.65 -1.18
CA LYS A 382 -20.42 -13.30 -1.71
C LYS A 382 -20.79 -14.17 -2.91
N LEU A 383 -19.80 -14.59 -3.69
CA LEU A 383 -19.99 -15.37 -4.92
C LEU A 383 -19.90 -16.88 -4.67
N PHE A 384 -18.97 -17.31 -3.82
CA PHE A 384 -18.72 -18.71 -3.52
C PHE A 384 -19.19 -19.03 -2.09
N PRO A 385 -20.31 -19.76 -1.91
CA PRO A 385 -20.82 -20.13 -0.58
C PRO A 385 -19.96 -21.24 0.02
N THR A 386 -18.82 -20.85 0.57
CA THR A 386 -17.84 -21.74 1.21
C THR A 386 -18.11 -21.94 2.69
N ASP A 387 -17.69 -23.07 3.23
CA ASP A 387 -17.67 -23.30 4.68
C ASP A 387 -16.64 -22.38 5.36
N THR A 388 -17.11 -21.51 6.24
CA THR A 388 -16.25 -20.57 6.97
C THR A 388 -15.25 -21.28 7.88
N ALA A 389 -15.56 -22.49 8.37
CA ALA A 389 -14.64 -23.29 9.17
C ALA A 389 -13.50 -23.91 8.34
N GLN A 390 -13.62 -23.95 7.02
CA GLN A 390 -12.62 -24.47 6.08
C GLN A 390 -12.06 -23.34 5.19
N THR A 391 -11.57 -22.29 5.85
CA THR A 391 -10.85 -21.19 5.18
C THR A 391 -9.35 -21.35 5.43
N TYR A 392 -8.55 -21.30 4.38
CA TYR A 392 -7.11 -21.55 4.40
C TYR A 392 -6.34 -20.40 3.76
N LEU A 393 -5.05 -20.30 4.08
CA LEU A 393 -4.16 -19.27 3.56
C LEU A 393 -2.85 -19.90 3.08
N THR A 394 -2.37 -19.52 1.90
CA THR A 394 -1.10 -20.02 1.35
C THR A 394 -0.45 -18.96 0.46
N GLY A 395 0.83 -19.14 0.15
CA GLY A 395 1.55 -18.27 -0.78
C GLY A 395 3.04 -18.58 -0.82
N HIS A 396 3.72 -18.05 -1.83
CA HIS A 396 5.15 -18.27 -2.07
C HIS A 396 5.96 -16.97 -2.04
N SER A 397 7.19 -17.01 -1.52
CA SER A 397 8.11 -15.85 -1.47
C SER A 397 7.51 -14.68 -0.66
N MET A 398 7.26 -13.51 -1.27
CA MET A 398 6.49 -12.43 -0.64
C MET A 398 5.08 -12.89 -0.22
N GLY A 399 4.47 -13.83 -0.96
CA GLY A 399 3.21 -14.47 -0.57
C GLY A 399 3.38 -15.45 0.59
N GLY A 400 4.53 -16.11 0.70
CA GLY A 400 4.87 -16.90 1.88
C GLY A 400 5.01 -16.02 3.11
N HIS A 401 5.64 -14.85 2.96
CA HIS A 401 5.64 -13.80 3.97
C HIS A 401 4.22 -13.32 4.33
N GLY A 402 3.39 -13.02 3.32
CA GLY A 402 1.99 -12.65 3.54
C GLY A 402 1.19 -13.73 4.26
N SER A 403 1.50 -15.01 4.01
CA SER A 403 0.86 -16.14 4.68
C SER A 403 1.22 -16.21 6.16
N TRP A 404 2.49 -15.96 6.50
CA TRP A 404 2.89 -15.76 7.88
C TRP A 404 2.15 -14.57 8.48
N PHE A 405 2.32 -13.39 7.89
CA PHE A 405 1.78 -12.15 8.44
C PHE A 405 0.26 -12.21 8.67
N LEU A 406 -0.54 -12.47 7.64
CA LEU A 406 -2.01 -12.49 7.74
C LEU A 406 -2.51 -13.58 8.69
N GLY A 407 -1.85 -14.74 8.73
CA GLY A 407 -2.20 -15.83 9.64
C GLY A 407 -2.01 -15.45 11.11
N ALA A 408 -0.89 -14.79 11.45
CA ALA A 408 -0.65 -14.32 12.80
C ALA A 408 -1.50 -13.09 13.16
N THR A 409 -1.76 -12.21 12.20
CA THR A 409 -2.56 -11.00 12.42
C THR A 409 -4.04 -11.33 12.58
N TYR A 410 -4.58 -12.33 11.89
CA TYR A 410 -5.99 -12.72 11.94
C TYR A 410 -6.18 -14.20 12.32
N PRO A 411 -5.84 -14.56 13.57
CA PRO A 411 -5.78 -15.96 14.02
C PRO A 411 -7.13 -16.68 14.06
N ASP A 412 -8.23 -15.95 13.97
CA ASP A 412 -9.61 -16.47 13.93
C ASP A 412 -10.13 -16.72 12.49
N LYS A 413 -9.39 -16.33 11.45
CA LYS A 413 -9.86 -16.37 10.04
C LYS A 413 -9.43 -17.60 9.26
N PHE A 414 -8.40 -18.30 9.71
CA PHE A 414 -7.78 -19.38 8.94
C PHE A 414 -7.67 -20.66 9.78
N ALA A 415 -8.23 -21.75 9.26
CA ALA A 415 -8.13 -23.09 9.83
C ALA A 415 -6.68 -23.59 9.81
N ALA A 416 -5.98 -23.31 8.72
CA ALA A 416 -4.57 -23.56 8.58
C ALA A 416 -3.93 -22.59 7.58
N ILE A 417 -2.63 -22.35 7.77
CA ILE A 417 -1.80 -21.56 6.87
C ILE A 417 -0.68 -22.43 6.29
N ALA A 418 -0.25 -22.10 5.07
CA ALA A 418 0.83 -22.79 4.39
C ALA A 418 1.83 -21.83 3.71
N PRO A 419 2.76 -21.25 4.48
CA PRO A 419 3.82 -20.41 3.94
C PRO A 419 4.85 -21.23 3.17
N ALA A 420 5.08 -20.88 1.90
CA ALA A 420 6.09 -21.49 1.05
C ALA A 420 7.24 -20.49 0.74
N ALA A 421 8.49 -20.91 0.91
CA ALA A 421 9.68 -20.12 0.59
C ALA A 421 9.65 -18.66 1.11
N GLY A 422 9.00 -18.43 2.26
CA GLY A 422 8.67 -17.09 2.77
C GLY A 422 9.51 -16.68 3.97
N TYR A 423 9.81 -15.38 4.07
CA TYR A 423 10.42 -14.79 5.27
C TYR A 423 9.32 -14.37 6.26
N PRO A 424 9.45 -14.66 7.57
CA PRO A 424 8.44 -14.25 8.54
C PRO A 424 8.40 -12.72 8.75
N ASP A 425 9.54 -12.04 8.59
CA ASP A 425 9.69 -10.63 8.97
C ASP A 425 10.55 -9.88 7.94
N ILE A 426 9.98 -8.84 7.32
CA ILE A 426 10.65 -8.09 6.25
C ILE A 426 11.86 -7.31 6.75
N ILE A 427 11.80 -6.77 7.98
CA ILE A 427 12.91 -6.02 8.58
C ILE A 427 14.06 -6.98 8.84
N GLY A 428 13.78 -8.12 9.49
CA GLY A 428 14.78 -9.15 9.75
C GLY A 428 15.43 -9.71 8.46
N TYR A 429 14.65 -9.82 7.39
CA TYR A 429 15.13 -10.31 6.10
C TYR A 429 15.99 -9.30 5.33
N ARG A 430 15.68 -8.00 5.39
CA ARG A 430 16.30 -6.98 4.52
C ARG A 430 17.20 -5.95 5.22
N ARG A 431 17.45 -6.03 6.54
CA ARG A 431 18.04 -4.93 7.34
C ARG A 431 19.16 -4.20 6.59
N THR A 432 18.95 -2.91 6.34
CA THR A 432 20.00 -2.02 5.83
C THR A 432 20.94 -1.66 6.98
N GLY A 433 22.23 -1.44 6.67
CA GLY A 433 23.19 -0.96 7.66
C GLY A 433 22.85 0.43 8.22
N THR A 434 22.10 1.25 7.48
CA THR A 434 21.74 2.63 7.83
C THR A 434 20.86 2.73 9.07
N ASP A 435 19.76 1.98 9.15
CA ASP A 435 18.85 1.99 10.31
C ASP A 435 19.55 1.54 11.61
N SER A 436 20.56 0.66 11.50
CA SER A 436 21.30 0.16 12.67
C SER A 436 22.19 1.24 13.31
N LEU A 437 22.61 2.25 12.54
CA LEU A 437 23.44 3.35 13.04
C LEU A 437 22.64 4.37 13.88
N ILE A 438 21.33 4.44 13.65
CA ILE A 438 20.44 5.44 14.26
C ILE A 438 19.51 4.84 15.31
N GLN A 439 19.70 3.56 15.69
CA GLN A 439 18.82 2.85 16.62
C GLN A 439 18.73 3.52 18.01
N ALA A 440 19.78 4.24 18.42
CA ALA A 440 19.81 4.97 19.69
C ALA A 440 19.10 6.34 19.64
N ASN A 441 18.70 6.83 18.46
CA ASN A 441 17.99 8.10 18.33
C ASN A 441 16.55 7.94 18.86
N PRO A 442 16.07 8.83 19.76
CA PRO A 442 14.74 8.72 20.36
C PRO A 442 13.60 8.83 19.33
N HIS A 443 13.76 9.58 18.24
CA HIS A 443 12.75 9.65 17.19
C HIS A 443 12.66 8.36 16.38
N PHE A 444 13.77 7.64 16.21
CA PHE A 444 13.78 6.31 15.59
C PHE A 444 12.94 5.31 16.40
N GLU A 445 12.93 5.41 17.74
CA GLU A 445 12.08 4.57 18.60
C GLU A 445 10.60 4.68 18.22
N MET A 446 10.10 5.91 17.97
CA MET A 446 8.70 6.16 17.62
C MET A 446 8.37 5.67 16.21
N ILE A 447 9.29 5.84 15.27
CA ILE A 447 9.17 5.28 13.90
C ILE A 447 9.15 3.75 13.94
N TYR A 448 10.06 3.14 14.69
CA TYR A 448 10.12 1.69 14.86
C TYR A 448 8.82 1.13 15.46
N ARG A 449 8.25 1.82 16.46
CA ARG A 449 6.92 1.47 17.00
C ARG A 449 5.84 1.51 15.94
N GLY A 450 5.81 2.52 15.08
CA GLY A 450 4.88 2.61 13.95
C GLY A 450 4.95 1.39 13.01
N ALA A 451 6.11 0.74 12.91
CA ALA A 451 6.34 -0.45 12.08
C ALA A 451 6.14 -1.79 12.83
N LEU A 452 5.91 -1.77 14.16
CA LEU A 452 5.72 -2.99 14.96
C LEU A 452 4.57 -3.90 14.48
N PRO A 453 3.46 -3.40 13.90
CA PRO A 453 2.42 -4.29 13.38
C PRO A 453 2.92 -5.32 12.37
N GLY A 454 3.98 -5.02 11.59
CA GLY A 454 4.56 -5.95 10.62
C GLY A 454 5.52 -7.00 11.19
N ARG A 455 5.73 -7.07 12.52
CA ARG A 455 6.72 -7.97 13.15
C ARG A 455 6.15 -9.35 13.47
N THR A 456 5.92 -10.17 12.45
CA THR A 456 5.31 -11.50 12.61
C THR A 456 6.03 -12.41 13.62
N LEU A 457 7.35 -12.28 13.78
CA LEU A 457 8.12 -13.08 14.74
C LEU A 457 7.72 -12.83 16.21
N ASP A 458 7.10 -11.69 16.49
CA ASP A 458 6.59 -11.32 17.82
C ASP A 458 5.14 -11.80 18.02
N LEU A 459 4.50 -12.32 16.97
CA LEU A 459 3.10 -12.74 16.94
C LEU A 459 2.92 -14.27 16.86
N VAL A 460 3.99 -15.05 17.02
CA VAL A 460 3.97 -16.52 16.76
C VAL A 460 2.97 -17.27 17.65
N SER A 461 2.70 -16.79 18.87
CA SER A 461 1.68 -17.39 19.75
C SER A 461 0.26 -17.31 19.17
N ASN A 462 0.00 -16.38 18.26
CA ASN A 462 -1.33 -16.22 17.65
C ASN A 462 -1.72 -17.43 16.78
N TYR A 463 -0.77 -18.26 16.32
CA TYR A 463 -1.08 -19.48 15.56
C TYR A 463 -1.68 -20.61 16.40
N LYS A 464 -1.84 -20.45 17.73
CA LYS A 464 -2.21 -21.52 18.66
C LYS A 464 -3.43 -22.35 18.22
N GLN A 465 -4.41 -21.74 17.57
CA GLN A 465 -5.64 -22.40 17.10
C GLN A 465 -5.64 -22.84 15.61
N SER A 466 -4.63 -22.45 14.82
CA SER A 466 -4.56 -22.76 13.39
C SER A 466 -3.53 -23.86 13.12
N GLY A 467 -3.72 -24.67 12.08
CA GLY A 467 -2.64 -25.54 11.58
C GLY A 467 -1.56 -24.74 10.83
N VAL A 468 -0.30 -25.15 10.90
CA VAL A 468 0.79 -24.50 10.14
C VAL A 468 1.57 -25.51 9.31
N TYR A 469 1.60 -25.33 7.98
CA TYR A 469 2.45 -26.13 7.08
C TYR A 469 3.58 -25.29 6.52
N VAL A 470 4.82 -25.64 6.80
CA VAL A 470 6.00 -24.93 6.29
C VAL A 470 6.62 -25.69 5.14
N LEU A 471 6.72 -25.05 3.98
CA LEU A 471 7.33 -25.61 2.78
C LEU A 471 8.52 -24.74 2.33
N HIS A 472 9.70 -25.32 2.14
CA HIS A 472 10.86 -24.55 1.67
C HIS A 472 11.83 -25.43 0.88
N GLY A 473 12.48 -24.90 -0.16
CA GLY A 473 13.60 -25.57 -0.81
C GLY A 473 14.89 -25.44 0.01
N ASP A 474 15.68 -26.50 0.17
CA ASP A 474 16.93 -26.44 0.95
C ASP A 474 18.08 -25.70 0.25
N ALA A 475 17.97 -25.49 -1.06
CA ALA A 475 18.91 -24.79 -1.93
C ALA A 475 18.37 -23.42 -2.41
N ASP A 476 17.44 -22.81 -1.67
CA ASP A 476 16.90 -21.48 -1.98
C ASP A 476 17.92 -20.37 -1.68
N GLU A 477 18.39 -19.68 -2.72
CA GLU A 477 19.33 -18.56 -2.65
C GLU A 477 18.66 -17.18 -2.59
N VAL A 478 17.34 -17.09 -2.83
CA VAL A 478 16.59 -15.82 -2.82
C VAL A 478 16.01 -15.54 -1.44
N VAL A 479 15.34 -16.54 -0.86
CA VAL A 479 14.90 -16.54 0.53
C VAL A 479 15.56 -17.72 1.22
N PRO A 480 16.68 -17.50 1.93
CA PRO A 480 17.43 -18.59 2.53
C PRO A 480 16.56 -19.48 3.43
N VAL A 481 16.72 -20.80 3.33
CA VAL A 481 15.99 -21.80 4.14
C VAL A 481 16.09 -21.57 5.65
N THR A 482 17.11 -20.80 6.10
CA THR A 482 17.25 -20.36 7.49
C THR A 482 16.03 -19.60 8.01
N GLN A 483 15.27 -18.92 7.14
CA GLN A 483 14.01 -18.25 7.51
C GLN A 483 12.93 -19.26 7.94
N ALA A 484 12.76 -20.35 7.18
CA ALA A 484 11.83 -21.42 7.54
C ALA A 484 12.31 -22.23 8.75
N ARG A 485 13.63 -22.47 8.88
CA ARG A 485 14.20 -23.14 10.06
C ARG A 485 14.01 -22.30 11.34
N LEU A 486 14.10 -20.97 11.25
CA LEU A 486 13.80 -20.05 12.36
C LEU A 486 12.36 -20.21 12.84
N MET A 487 11.39 -20.18 11.92
CA MET A 487 9.98 -20.38 12.25
C MET A 487 9.72 -21.77 12.82
N ARG A 488 10.30 -22.81 12.21
CA ARG A 488 10.23 -24.19 12.75
C ARG A 488 10.73 -24.27 14.19
N GLY A 489 11.85 -23.61 14.50
CA GLY A 489 12.39 -23.55 15.86
C GLY A 489 11.39 -22.97 16.85
N LYS A 490 10.85 -21.77 16.55
CA LYS A 490 9.85 -21.11 17.39
C LYS A 490 8.56 -21.92 17.54
N LEU A 491 8.04 -22.47 16.44
CA LEU A 491 6.83 -23.30 16.47
C LEU A 491 7.05 -24.60 17.26
N GLY A 492 8.23 -25.20 17.16
CA GLY A 492 8.59 -26.41 17.90
C GLY A 492 8.57 -26.25 19.43
N GLU A 493 8.65 -25.02 19.94
CA GLU A 493 8.57 -24.73 21.37
C GLU A 493 7.12 -24.66 21.88
N ILE A 494 6.18 -24.17 21.07
CA ILE A 494 4.84 -23.76 21.55
C ILE A 494 3.65 -24.34 20.79
N HIS A 495 3.83 -24.82 19.55
CA HIS A 495 2.72 -25.10 18.65
C HIS A 495 2.53 -26.61 18.40
N PRO A 496 1.37 -27.18 18.77
CA PRO A 496 1.16 -28.63 18.69
C PRO A 496 0.76 -29.14 17.30
N ASN A 497 0.37 -28.27 16.37
CA ASN A 497 -0.22 -28.65 15.08
C ASN A 497 0.52 -28.01 13.90
N PHE A 498 1.79 -28.35 13.73
CA PHE A 498 2.54 -27.93 12.54
C PHE A 498 3.26 -29.08 11.84
N SER A 499 3.42 -28.91 10.54
CA SER A 499 4.24 -29.76 9.67
C SER A 499 5.32 -28.93 9.00
N TYR A 500 6.45 -29.56 8.73
CA TYR A 500 7.63 -28.92 8.15
C TYR A 500 8.24 -29.81 7.08
N TYR A 501 8.41 -29.28 5.88
CA TYR A 501 9.03 -29.98 4.77
C TYR A 501 10.09 -29.10 4.08
N GLU A 502 11.34 -29.56 4.14
CA GLU A 502 12.43 -29.07 3.29
C GLU A 502 12.51 -29.93 2.03
N TYR A 503 12.30 -29.34 0.86
CA TYR A 503 12.40 -30.01 -0.43
C TYR A 503 13.88 -30.18 -0.80
N PRO A 504 14.41 -31.41 -0.90
CA PRO A 504 15.82 -31.65 -1.19
C PRO A 504 16.21 -31.16 -2.59
N GLY A 505 17.24 -30.33 -2.68
CA GLY A 505 17.68 -29.67 -3.91
C GLY A 505 16.73 -28.59 -4.43
N GLY A 506 15.68 -28.24 -3.68
CA GLY A 506 14.70 -27.23 -4.10
C GLY A 506 15.33 -25.82 -4.07
N THR A 507 15.32 -25.12 -5.19
CA THR A 507 15.73 -23.72 -5.32
C THR A 507 14.61 -22.76 -4.86
N HIS A 508 14.68 -21.46 -5.18
CA HIS A 508 13.57 -20.54 -4.85
C HIS A 508 12.26 -20.95 -5.55
N TRP A 509 12.36 -21.39 -6.80
CA TRP A 509 11.27 -21.97 -7.57
C TRP A 509 11.73 -23.31 -8.15
N TYR A 510 10.96 -24.37 -7.96
CA TYR A 510 11.28 -25.74 -8.40
C TYR A 510 10.07 -26.45 -9.04
N GLY A 511 9.30 -25.68 -9.82
CA GLY A 511 8.10 -26.15 -10.52
C GLY A 511 6.85 -26.06 -9.66
N ASP A 512 5.77 -26.71 -10.10
CA ASP A 512 4.44 -26.62 -9.47
C ASP A 512 4.48 -26.98 -7.99
N HIS A 513 5.40 -27.84 -7.53
CA HIS A 513 5.56 -28.17 -6.11
C HIS A 513 5.88 -26.95 -5.22
N SER A 514 6.39 -25.85 -5.76
CA SER A 514 6.59 -24.60 -4.99
C SER A 514 5.26 -23.96 -4.57
N MET A 515 4.14 -24.32 -5.21
CA MET A 515 2.82 -23.73 -5.02
C MET A 515 1.75 -24.78 -4.73
N ASP A 516 1.71 -25.85 -5.51
CA ASP A 516 0.66 -26.85 -5.59
C ASP A 516 1.11 -28.24 -5.07
N TRP A 517 1.71 -28.25 -3.87
CA TRP A 517 2.25 -29.46 -3.24
C TRP A 517 1.13 -30.31 -2.58
N PRO A 518 0.87 -31.56 -3.01
CA PRO A 518 -0.28 -32.31 -2.50
C PRO A 518 -0.32 -32.51 -0.97
N PRO A 519 0.79 -32.89 -0.28
CA PRO A 519 0.80 -32.99 1.18
C PRO A 519 0.47 -31.69 1.92
N LEU A 520 0.77 -30.52 1.34
CA LEU A 520 0.36 -29.22 1.89
C LEU A 520 -1.16 -29.09 1.84
N PHE A 521 -1.77 -29.38 0.69
CA PHE A 521 -3.23 -29.30 0.52
C PHE A 521 -3.98 -30.36 1.33
N ASP A 522 -3.42 -31.56 1.48
CA ASP A 522 -3.96 -32.59 2.37
C ASP A 522 -3.93 -32.13 3.83
N PHE A 523 -2.86 -31.47 4.27
CA PHE A 523 -2.79 -30.87 5.60
C PHE A 523 -3.83 -29.78 5.79
N LEU A 524 -3.97 -28.85 4.82
CA LEU A 524 -5.00 -27.80 4.89
C LEU A 524 -6.38 -28.43 5.08
N ARG A 525 -6.76 -29.37 4.22
CA ARG A 525 -8.09 -30.03 4.24
C ARG A 525 -8.42 -30.74 5.56
N GLN A 526 -7.42 -31.17 6.33
CA GLN A 526 -7.63 -31.85 7.63
C GLN A 526 -7.90 -30.88 8.78
N ASN A 527 -7.68 -29.58 8.59
CA ASN A 527 -7.83 -28.57 9.62
C ASN A 527 -9.14 -27.80 9.47
N THR A 528 -9.72 -27.41 10.61
CA THR A 528 -10.94 -26.58 10.68
C THR A 528 -10.79 -25.51 11.74
N ILE A 529 -11.34 -24.32 11.53
CA ILE A 529 -11.45 -23.28 12.57
C ILE A 529 -12.35 -23.83 13.69
N PRO A 530 -11.85 -23.93 14.93
CA PRO A 530 -12.68 -24.40 16.04
C PRO A 530 -13.83 -23.42 16.31
N PRO A 531 -15.03 -23.89 16.70
CA PRO A 531 -16.09 -23.02 17.19
C PRO A 531 -15.59 -22.17 18.37
N VAL A 532 -15.95 -20.88 18.40
CA VAL A 532 -15.51 -19.95 19.47
C VAL A 532 -15.81 -20.49 20.87
N SER A 533 -16.95 -21.16 21.03
CA SER A 533 -17.37 -21.78 22.29
C SER A 533 -16.45 -22.90 22.79
N GLN A 534 -15.64 -23.50 21.90
CA GLN A 534 -14.69 -24.57 22.24
C GLN A 534 -13.27 -24.05 22.50
N VAL A 535 -12.96 -22.81 22.14
CA VAL A 535 -11.66 -22.21 22.40
C VAL A 535 -11.60 -21.75 23.85
N LYS A 536 -11.01 -22.56 24.73
CA LYS A 536 -10.91 -22.27 26.17
C LYS A 536 -9.61 -21.60 26.59
N ASP A 537 -8.62 -21.55 25.71
CA ASP A 537 -7.28 -21.02 25.98
C ASP A 537 -6.85 -20.14 24.81
N ILE A 538 -6.53 -18.89 25.09
CA ILE A 538 -6.14 -17.84 24.15
C ILE A 538 -4.79 -17.28 24.58
N GLU A 539 -3.89 -17.18 23.62
CA GLU A 539 -2.74 -16.29 23.67
C GLU A 539 -2.88 -15.34 22.50
N PHE A 540 -2.85 -14.03 22.76
CA PHE A 540 -2.99 -13.03 21.73
C PHE A 540 -2.03 -11.89 21.94
N THR A 541 -1.27 -11.59 20.90
CA THR A 541 -0.37 -10.44 20.79
C THR A 541 -0.80 -9.57 19.62
N THR A 542 -0.86 -8.25 19.82
CA THR A 542 -1.02 -7.27 18.74
C THR A 542 -0.20 -6.02 19.04
N ALA A 543 0.42 -5.44 18.01
CA ALA A 543 1.08 -4.14 18.16
C ALA A 543 0.08 -2.98 18.08
N SER A 544 -1.00 -3.13 17.33
CA SER A 544 -2.01 -2.09 17.15
C SER A 544 -3.41 -2.72 17.00
N PRO A 545 -4.35 -2.40 17.90
CA PRO A 545 -5.77 -2.71 17.71
C PRO A 545 -6.33 -2.23 16.37
N GLY A 546 -5.75 -1.18 15.78
CA GLY A 546 -6.11 -0.70 14.43
C GLY A 546 -5.73 -1.65 13.29
N VAL A 547 -4.86 -2.61 13.54
CA VAL A 547 -4.42 -3.64 12.58
C VAL A 547 -5.10 -4.98 12.87
N SER A 548 -5.07 -5.38 14.14
CA SER A 548 -5.79 -6.54 14.65
C SER A 548 -6.12 -6.33 16.12
N ALA A 549 -7.42 -6.35 16.42
CA ALA A 549 -7.92 -6.17 17.78
C ALA A 549 -8.37 -7.47 18.43
N THR A 550 -8.67 -8.52 17.66
CA THR A 550 -9.52 -9.62 18.14
C THR A 550 -8.88 -10.98 17.90
N ASN A 551 -8.99 -11.85 18.91
CA ASN A 551 -8.74 -13.28 18.80
C ASN A 551 -9.88 -14.03 19.50
N TYR A 552 -10.69 -14.77 18.74
CA TYR A 552 -11.90 -15.48 19.21
C TYR A 552 -12.79 -14.62 20.11
N TRP A 553 -12.85 -14.89 21.42
CA TRP A 553 -13.75 -14.23 22.38
C TRP A 553 -13.07 -13.08 23.16
N ILE A 554 -11.89 -12.64 22.74
CA ILE A 554 -11.16 -11.50 23.32
C ILE A 554 -10.92 -10.42 22.28
N SER A 555 -11.24 -9.16 22.64
CA SER A 555 -10.86 -7.97 21.86
C SER A 555 -10.05 -7.00 22.72
N ILE A 556 -8.89 -6.56 22.21
CA ILE A 556 -8.07 -5.47 22.76
C ILE A 556 -8.50 -4.20 22.05
N ASN A 557 -9.12 -3.27 22.78
CA ASN A 557 -9.71 -2.07 22.17
C ASN A 557 -8.80 -0.84 22.30
N GLN A 558 -8.02 -0.75 23.38
CA GLN A 558 -7.11 0.37 23.66
C GLN A 558 -5.86 -0.12 24.38
N GLN A 559 -4.73 0.55 24.13
CA GLN A 559 -3.43 0.28 24.71
C GLN A 559 -3.06 1.35 25.75
N LEU A 560 -2.15 1.02 26.67
CA LEU A 560 -1.57 2.03 27.57
C LEU A 560 -0.52 2.86 26.84
N SER A 561 0.29 2.21 26.02
CA SER A 561 1.31 2.77 25.13
C SER A 561 0.99 2.35 23.70
N SER A 562 0.57 3.30 22.88
CA SER A 562 0.18 3.09 21.48
C SER A 562 1.29 2.38 20.68
N TYR A 563 0.91 1.42 19.84
CA TYR A 563 1.82 0.73 18.91
C TYR A 563 2.91 -0.15 19.56
N GLN A 564 3.01 -0.21 20.90
CA GLN A 564 3.80 -1.25 21.58
C GLN A 564 3.00 -2.56 21.66
N HIS A 565 3.67 -3.71 21.71
CA HIS A 565 2.97 -5.00 21.82
C HIS A 565 2.09 -5.07 23.06
N SER A 566 0.80 -5.34 22.83
CA SER A 566 -0.16 -5.72 23.85
C SER A 566 -0.35 -7.22 23.82
N THR A 567 -0.29 -7.84 24.99
CA THR A 567 -0.47 -9.29 25.12
C THR A 567 -1.56 -9.61 26.12
N ILE A 568 -2.28 -10.70 25.85
CA ILE A 568 -3.19 -11.32 26.80
C ILE A 568 -3.07 -12.84 26.71
N GLN A 569 -2.91 -13.46 27.87
CA GLN A 569 -3.08 -14.90 28.05
C GLN A 569 -4.37 -15.10 28.81
N ALA A 570 -5.36 -15.77 28.21
CA ALA A 570 -6.68 -15.93 28.80
C ALA A 570 -7.13 -17.38 28.76
N LYS A 571 -7.65 -17.89 29.88
CA LYS A 571 -8.10 -19.27 30.02
C LYS A 571 -9.48 -19.33 30.70
N TYR A 572 -10.44 -19.99 30.06
CA TYR A 572 -11.74 -20.29 30.64
C TYR A 572 -11.77 -21.74 31.16
N THR A 573 -11.91 -21.91 32.48
CA THR A 573 -12.00 -23.22 33.13
C THR A 573 -13.10 -23.23 34.16
N ASN A 574 -13.88 -24.32 34.19
CA ASN A 574 -15.06 -24.46 35.05
C ASN A 574 -16.06 -23.32 34.80
N ASP A 575 -16.15 -22.38 35.73
CA ASP A 575 -17.04 -21.23 35.72
C ASP A 575 -16.26 -19.90 35.77
N THR A 576 -14.96 -19.92 35.47
CA THR A 576 -14.07 -18.79 35.74
C THR A 576 -13.11 -18.53 34.57
N ILE A 577 -12.95 -17.24 34.21
CA ILE A 577 -11.94 -16.78 33.25
C ILE A 577 -10.73 -16.24 34.01
N PHE A 578 -9.54 -16.74 33.69
CA PHE A 578 -8.26 -16.22 34.15
C PHE A 578 -7.58 -15.45 33.02
N ALA A 579 -7.03 -14.27 33.30
CA ALA A 579 -6.34 -13.46 32.33
C ALA A 579 -5.11 -12.74 32.92
N GLU A 580 -4.02 -12.73 32.17
CA GLU A 580 -2.84 -11.90 32.43
C GLU A 580 -2.61 -10.98 31.23
N THR A 581 -2.40 -9.69 31.50
CA THR A 581 -2.31 -8.68 30.45
C THR A 581 -1.04 -7.84 30.52
N ASN A 582 -0.54 -7.44 29.35
CA ASN A 582 0.49 -6.43 29.20
C ASN A 582 0.05 -5.36 28.19
N ASN A 583 0.30 -4.09 28.52
CA ASN A 583 0.00 -2.93 27.67
C ASN A 583 -1.47 -2.84 27.18
N ILE A 584 -2.45 -3.17 28.03
CA ILE A 584 -3.89 -3.05 27.70
C ILE A 584 -4.56 -2.02 28.59
N ALA A 585 -5.23 -1.04 27.98
CA ALA A 585 -6.02 -0.01 28.64
C ALA A 585 -7.52 -0.35 28.65
N HIS A 586 -8.04 -0.96 27.57
CA HIS A 586 -9.42 -1.43 27.48
C HIS A 586 -9.48 -2.75 26.70
N LEU A 587 -10.27 -3.70 27.20
CA LEU A 587 -10.55 -4.95 26.52
C LEU A 587 -12.03 -5.34 26.63
N THR A 588 -12.47 -6.21 25.73
CA THR A 588 -13.79 -6.83 25.74
C THR A 588 -13.66 -8.35 25.76
N ILE A 589 -14.35 -8.98 26.72
CA ILE A 589 -14.57 -10.41 26.77
C ILE A 589 -15.95 -10.67 26.16
N MET A 590 -15.98 -11.26 24.97
CA MET A 590 -17.20 -11.55 24.20
C MET A 590 -17.86 -12.83 24.71
N VAL A 591 -18.45 -12.76 25.90
CA VAL A 591 -19.18 -13.88 26.54
C VAL A 591 -20.30 -14.40 25.64
N SER A 592 -20.92 -13.52 24.85
CA SER A 592 -21.94 -13.88 23.86
C SER A 592 -21.46 -14.87 22.79
N LEU A 593 -20.17 -14.82 22.42
CA LEU A 593 -19.55 -15.75 21.49
C LEU A 593 -19.02 -17.01 22.17
N LEU A 594 -18.50 -16.86 23.40
CA LEU A 594 -18.00 -17.98 24.20
C LEU A 594 -19.13 -18.94 24.63
N GLN A 595 -20.34 -18.41 24.83
CA GLN A 595 -21.55 -19.15 25.23
C GLN A 595 -21.30 -20.15 26.37
N PRO A 596 -20.76 -19.69 27.52
CA PRO A 596 -20.47 -20.58 28.65
C PRO A 596 -21.77 -21.11 29.27
N GLU A 597 -21.77 -22.37 29.73
CA GLU A 597 -22.87 -22.92 30.53
C GLU A 597 -23.01 -22.18 31.86
N SER A 598 -21.88 -21.82 32.46
CA SER A 598 -21.80 -20.96 33.65
C SER A 598 -20.53 -20.13 33.64
N LEU A 599 -20.64 -18.86 34.02
CA LEU A 599 -19.50 -17.97 34.25
C LEU A 599 -19.83 -17.11 35.49
N THR A 600 -19.08 -17.32 36.56
CA THR A 600 -19.32 -16.69 37.87
C THR A 600 -18.25 -15.66 38.22
N HIS A 601 -17.00 -15.87 37.77
CA HIS A 601 -15.88 -15.00 38.10
C HIS A 601 -14.95 -14.71 36.92
N ILE A 602 -14.31 -13.55 36.96
CA ILE A 602 -13.13 -13.22 36.15
C ILE A 602 -11.98 -12.88 37.10
N HIS A 603 -10.85 -13.56 36.94
CA HIS A 603 -9.58 -13.21 37.55
C HIS A 603 -8.68 -12.57 36.51
N ILE A 604 -8.32 -11.30 36.68
CA ILE A 604 -7.46 -10.56 35.75
C ILE A 604 -6.41 -9.75 36.51
N ASP A 605 -5.13 -9.95 36.17
CA ASP A 605 -3.98 -9.27 36.80
C ASP A 605 -4.04 -9.26 38.35
N GLY A 606 -4.41 -10.39 38.96
CA GLY A 606 -4.55 -10.54 40.41
C GLY A 606 -5.82 -9.92 41.02
N GLN A 607 -6.74 -9.39 40.22
CA GLN A 607 -8.06 -8.89 40.66
C GLN A 607 -9.17 -9.88 40.32
N THR A 608 -10.23 -9.92 41.14
CA THR A 608 -11.38 -10.80 40.94
C THR A 608 -12.67 -9.99 40.79
N PHE A 609 -13.46 -10.30 39.76
CA PHE A 609 -14.76 -9.68 39.49
C PHE A 609 -15.86 -10.75 39.48
N PRO A 610 -17.00 -10.54 40.17
CA PRO A 610 -18.18 -11.37 39.98
C PRO A 610 -18.86 -11.04 38.65
N VAL A 611 -19.27 -12.08 37.91
CA VAL A 611 -20.02 -11.93 36.66
C VAL A 611 -21.52 -11.93 36.94
N GLN A 612 -22.18 -10.81 36.63
CA GLN A 612 -23.59 -10.59 36.97
C GLN A 612 -24.56 -11.07 35.87
N SER A 613 -24.10 -11.15 34.62
CA SER A 613 -24.90 -11.61 33.48
C SER A 613 -23.98 -12.18 32.39
N LEU A 614 -24.52 -13.06 31.54
CA LEU A 614 -23.81 -13.65 30.40
C LEU A 614 -23.81 -12.72 29.16
N ARG A 615 -23.62 -11.42 29.38
CA ARG A 615 -23.40 -10.42 28.32
C ARG A 615 -21.91 -10.17 28.16
N ASP A 616 -21.53 -9.52 27.07
CA ASP A 616 -20.14 -9.11 26.86
C ASP A 616 -19.67 -8.18 27.97
N ILE A 617 -18.42 -8.35 28.39
CA ILE A 617 -17.85 -7.67 29.54
C ILE A 617 -16.73 -6.76 29.05
N HIS A 618 -16.89 -5.48 29.31
CA HIS A 618 -15.90 -4.47 28.97
C HIS A 618 -15.13 -4.07 30.24
N LEU A 619 -13.81 -4.14 30.18
CA LEU A 619 -12.93 -3.81 31.29
C LEU A 619 -12.01 -2.67 30.86
N ARG A 620 -11.85 -1.68 31.75
CA ARG A 620 -10.91 -0.56 31.58
C ARG A 620 -9.94 -0.51 32.75
N ARG A 621 -8.67 -0.32 32.44
CA ARG A 621 -7.60 -0.17 33.42
C ARG A 621 -7.40 1.31 33.76
N HIS A 622 -7.45 1.63 35.05
CA HIS A 622 -7.19 2.98 35.57
C HIS A 622 -6.40 2.87 36.87
N ASN A 623 -5.28 3.60 37.00
CA ASN A 623 -4.37 3.53 38.14
C ASN A 623 -3.99 2.10 38.54
N GLN A 624 -3.56 1.31 37.54
CA GLN A 624 -3.19 -0.11 37.68
C GLN A 624 -4.32 -1.07 38.11
N ARG A 625 -5.57 -0.60 38.22
CA ARG A 625 -6.73 -1.44 38.58
C ARG A 625 -7.75 -1.52 37.46
N TRP A 626 -8.28 -2.71 37.23
CA TRP A 626 -9.39 -2.99 36.33
C TRP A 626 -10.72 -2.59 36.95
N ASN A 627 -11.60 -2.05 36.11
CA ASN A 627 -12.99 -1.73 36.46
C ASN A 627 -13.90 -2.17 35.30
N THR A 628 -15.11 -2.62 35.63
CA THR A 628 -16.15 -2.85 34.62
C THR A 628 -16.61 -1.50 34.07
N THR A 629 -16.76 -1.42 32.76
CA THR A 629 -17.17 -0.20 32.05
C THR A 629 -18.11 -0.54 30.89
N GLY A 630 -18.45 0.45 30.06
CA GLY A 630 -19.12 0.24 28.78
C GLY A 630 -18.13 0.10 27.62
N MET A 631 -18.67 0.13 26.41
CA MET A 631 -17.86 0.23 25.19
C MET A 631 -17.00 1.49 25.21
N VAL A 632 -15.87 1.44 24.50
CA VAL A 632 -15.03 2.62 24.27
C VAL A 632 -15.86 3.69 23.58
N HIS A 633 -15.73 4.95 24.03
CA HIS A 633 -16.40 6.06 23.38
C HIS A 633 -15.83 6.27 21.97
N LEU A 634 -16.66 6.42 20.95
CA LEU A 634 -16.21 6.44 19.54
C LEU A 634 -15.32 7.65 19.17
N MET A 635 -15.29 8.68 20.01
CA MET A 635 -14.37 9.82 19.88
C MET A 635 -12.99 9.56 20.51
N GLU A 636 -12.82 8.51 21.30
CA GLU A 636 -11.51 8.02 21.71
C GLU A 636 -10.92 7.12 20.60
N LYS A 637 -9.65 6.73 20.73
CA LYS A 637 -9.04 5.70 19.90
C LYS A 637 -9.77 4.37 20.07
N HIS A 638 -10.07 3.72 18.96
CA HIS A 638 -10.72 2.41 18.90
C HIS A 638 -10.27 1.64 17.64
N PRO A 639 -10.50 0.33 17.53
CA PRO A 639 -9.95 -0.48 16.43
C PRO A 639 -10.22 0.03 15.01
N GLU A 640 -11.37 0.67 14.74
CA GLU A 640 -11.65 1.20 13.39
C GLU A 640 -11.02 2.59 13.17
N ARG A 641 -10.62 3.28 14.25
CA ARG A 641 -9.95 4.59 14.21
C ARG A 641 -8.92 4.70 15.34
N TYR A 642 -7.75 4.10 15.13
CA TYR A 642 -6.75 3.93 16.21
C TYR A 642 -5.56 4.91 16.15
N GLY A 643 -5.31 5.52 15.00
CA GLY A 643 -4.10 6.32 14.75
C GLY A 643 -3.01 5.53 14.03
N GLY A 644 -1.86 6.16 13.83
CA GLY A 644 -0.85 5.84 12.83
C GLY A 644 -1.16 6.63 11.57
N PHE A 645 -0.26 7.53 11.17
CA PHE A 645 -0.52 8.49 10.07
C PHE A 645 -1.02 7.80 8.80
N LYS A 646 -0.49 6.61 8.48
CA LYS A 646 -0.86 5.82 7.30
C LYS A 646 -2.33 5.39 7.27
N LEU A 647 -2.99 5.23 8.43
CA LEU A 647 -4.41 4.90 8.47
C LEU A 647 -5.30 6.01 7.90
N ALA A 648 -4.81 7.25 7.80
CA ALA A 648 -5.55 8.33 7.14
C ALA A 648 -5.82 8.03 5.64
N PHE A 649 -4.97 7.22 5.00
CA PHE A 649 -5.11 6.84 3.59
C PHE A 649 -5.89 5.53 3.40
N THR A 650 -6.91 5.35 4.23
CA THR A 650 -7.88 4.25 4.14
C THR A 650 -9.30 4.84 4.12
N ASN A 651 -10.34 4.00 4.14
CA ASN A 651 -11.72 4.43 4.28
C ASN A 651 -12.13 5.48 3.22
N ASN A 652 -11.96 5.08 1.95
CA ASN A 652 -12.23 5.84 0.74
C ASN A 652 -11.68 7.28 0.84
N MET A 653 -10.37 7.44 1.00
CA MET A 653 -9.80 8.75 1.31
C MET A 653 -10.01 9.79 0.19
N LEU A 654 -10.07 11.07 0.57
CA LEU A 654 -10.18 12.25 -0.30
C LEU A 654 -8.99 13.17 -0.06
N PHE A 655 -8.36 13.68 -1.12
CA PHE A 655 -7.28 14.67 -1.02
C PHE A 655 -7.83 16.08 -1.25
N VAL A 656 -7.54 16.99 -0.31
CA VAL A 656 -8.05 18.37 -0.32
C VAL A 656 -6.88 19.34 -0.22
N TYR A 657 -6.60 20.06 -1.31
CA TYR A 657 -5.48 20.99 -1.38
C TYR A 657 -5.88 22.46 -1.17
N ALA A 658 -4.98 23.22 -0.58
CA ALA A 658 -5.15 24.63 -0.25
C ALA A 658 -5.25 25.50 -1.50
N THR A 659 -6.12 26.52 -1.44
CA THR A 659 -6.20 27.56 -2.49
C THR A 659 -6.16 28.99 -1.93
N GLY A 660 -6.11 29.16 -0.61
CA GLY A 660 -6.13 30.45 0.06
C GLY A 660 -4.76 31.08 0.29
N GLY A 661 -3.67 30.46 -0.16
CA GLY A 661 -2.30 30.94 0.01
C GLY A 661 -1.83 31.87 -1.11
N SER A 662 -0.53 32.15 -1.13
CA SER A 662 0.16 32.76 -2.27
C SER A 662 0.12 31.83 -3.51
N GLU A 663 0.43 32.38 -4.70
CA GLU A 663 0.49 31.60 -5.94
C GLU A 663 1.47 30.42 -5.84
N GLU A 664 2.64 30.64 -5.23
CA GLU A 664 3.63 29.59 -4.98
C GLU A 664 3.10 28.51 -4.03
N GLU A 665 2.47 28.90 -2.91
CA GLU A 665 1.89 27.95 -1.96
C GLU A 665 0.76 27.12 -2.60
N ASN A 666 -0.13 27.77 -3.36
CA ASN A 666 -1.25 27.10 -4.01
C ASN A 666 -0.76 26.11 -5.07
N GLN A 667 0.16 26.53 -5.94
CA GLN A 667 0.77 25.65 -6.94
C GLN A 667 1.48 24.46 -6.28
N TRP A 668 2.14 24.71 -5.15
CA TRP A 668 2.83 23.68 -4.40
C TRP A 668 1.88 22.65 -3.79
N TYR A 669 0.85 23.09 -3.05
CA TYR A 669 -0.09 22.18 -2.39
C TYR A 669 -0.93 21.39 -3.41
N GLU A 670 -1.29 22.01 -4.54
CA GLU A 670 -1.94 21.31 -5.65
C GLU A 670 -1.02 20.21 -6.21
N ASN A 671 0.24 20.53 -6.50
CA ASN A 671 1.19 19.53 -7.01
C ASN A 671 1.47 18.44 -5.98
N LYS A 672 1.57 18.76 -4.69
CA LYS A 672 1.81 17.76 -3.64
C LYS A 672 0.67 16.76 -3.54
N ALA A 673 -0.58 17.23 -3.63
CA ALA A 673 -1.76 16.37 -3.65
C ALA A 673 -1.79 15.49 -4.92
N ARG A 674 -1.45 16.06 -6.08
CA ARG A 674 -1.31 15.33 -7.35
C ARG A 674 -0.25 14.24 -7.25
N TYR A 675 0.96 14.60 -6.82
CA TYR A 675 2.09 13.70 -6.68
C TYR A 675 1.77 12.49 -5.78
N ASP A 676 1.11 12.69 -4.64
CA ASP A 676 0.68 11.57 -3.81
C ASP A 676 -0.39 10.70 -4.45
N ALA A 677 -1.31 11.30 -5.20
CA ALA A 677 -2.34 10.55 -5.94
C ALA A 677 -1.70 9.72 -7.06
N GLU A 678 -0.66 10.25 -7.72
CA GLU A 678 0.15 9.53 -8.71
C GLU A 678 0.90 8.35 -8.05
N THR A 679 1.53 8.57 -6.88
CA THR A 679 2.17 7.48 -6.13
C THR A 679 1.17 6.38 -5.78
N PHE A 680 -0.03 6.73 -5.35
CA PHE A 680 -1.07 5.76 -5.02
C PHE A 680 -1.62 5.04 -6.26
N LEU A 681 -1.75 5.74 -7.40
CA LEU A 681 -2.10 5.15 -8.70
C LEU A 681 -1.05 4.14 -9.17
N TYR A 682 0.21 4.54 -9.17
CA TYR A 682 1.32 3.73 -9.65
C TYR A 682 1.48 2.46 -8.79
N ARG A 683 1.69 2.64 -7.48
CA ARG A 683 1.97 1.55 -6.54
C ARG A 683 0.76 0.71 -6.17
N GLY A 684 -0.41 1.35 -6.13
CA GLY A 684 -1.62 0.78 -5.56
C GLY A 684 -2.74 0.54 -6.56
N ASN A 685 -2.54 0.75 -7.85
CA ASN A 685 -3.63 0.73 -8.84
C ASN A 685 -4.80 1.63 -8.39
N GLY A 686 -4.50 2.71 -7.67
CA GLY A 686 -5.49 3.51 -6.97
C GLY A 686 -6.09 4.62 -7.81
N SER A 687 -7.17 5.22 -7.30
CA SER A 687 -7.88 6.30 -7.99
C SER A 687 -8.48 7.30 -7.02
N VAL A 688 -7.60 8.02 -6.33
CA VAL A 688 -7.96 8.97 -5.28
C VAL A 688 -8.66 10.19 -5.88
N ASP A 689 -9.72 10.66 -5.22
CA ASP A 689 -10.31 11.97 -5.54
C ASP A 689 -9.40 13.08 -5.03
N VAL A 690 -9.10 14.05 -5.90
CA VAL A 690 -8.30 15.23 -5.55
C VAL A 690 -9.10 16.47 -5.88
N ILE A 691 -9.40 17.30 -4.87
CA ILE A 691 -10.24 18.49 -5.00
C ILE A 691 -9.58 19.71 -4.34
N PRO A 692 -9.83 20.93 -4.83
CA PRO A 692 -9.50 22.13 -4.08
C PRO A 692 -10.39 22.24 -2.82
N ASP A 693 -9.85 22.86 -1.78
CA ASP A 693 -10.54 23.13 -0.51
C ASP A 693 -11.87 23.90 -0.66
N THR A 694 -12.00 24.74 -1.69
CA THR A 694 -13.22 25.48 -2.03
C THR A 694 -14.40 24.58 -2.43
N LEU A 695 -14.13 23.34 -2.89
CA LEU A 695 -15.17 22.35 -3.21
C LEU A 695 -15.46 21.39 -2.05
N PHE A 696 -14.69 21.47 -0.97
CA PHE A 696 -14.85 20.61 0.19
C PHE A 696 -15.98 21.08 1.10
N SER A 697 -16.79 20.13 1.56
CA SER A 697 -17.63 20.31 2.75
C SER A 697 -17.77 18.99 3.51
N PRO A 698 -17.81 19.01 4.85
CA PRO A 698 -17.94 17.79 5.65
C PRO A 698 -19.17 16.96 5.28
N GLN A 699 -20.29 17.63 4.94
CA GLN A 699 -21.55 16.97 4.59
C GLN A 699 -21.53 16.28 3.22
N ARG A 700 -20.79 16.80 2.23
CA ARG A 700 -20.67 16.19 0.90
C ARG A 700 -19.83 14.91 0.94
N TYR A 701 -18.83 14.88 1.83
CA TYR A 701 -17.85 13.80 1.95
C TYR A 701 -17.90 13.13 3.32
N ARG A 702 -19.11 12.77 3.79
CA ARG A 702 -19.31 12.09 5.07
C ARG A 702 -18.60 10.73 5.11
N GLU A 703 -18.14 10.35 6.30
CA GLU A 703 -17.48 9.07 6.58
C GLU A 703 -16.24 8.72 5.74
N ARG A 704 -15.74 9.63 4.88
CA ARG A 704 -14.46 9.46 4.19
C ARG A 704 -13.32 9.98 5.04
N ASN A 705 -12.17 9.34 4.99
CA ASN A 705 -10.96 10.01 5.48
C ASN A 705 -10.62 11.20 4.56
N VAL A 706 -10.05 12.26 5.13
CA VAL A 706 -9.67 13.47 4.40
C VAL A 706 -8.19 13.73 4.63
N ILE A 707 -7.41 13.86 3.57
CA ILE A 707 -6.03 14.32 3.64
C ILE A 707 -6.00 15.79 3.27
N VAL A 708 -5.60 16.62 4.22
CA VAL A 708 -5.45 18.07 4.04
C VAL A 708 -4.02 18.36 3.61
N TYR A 709 -3.89 18.93 2.42
CA TYR A 709 -2.67 19.51 1.88
C TYR A 709 -2.76 21.01 2.06
N GLY A 710 -2.18 21.52 3.15
CA GLY A 710 -2.31 22.92 3.54
C GLY A 710 -2.20 23.12 5.04
N ASN A 711 -2.22 24.37 5.47
CA ASN A 711 -2.18 24.78 6.87
C ASN A 711 -3.38 25.68 7.21
N ALA A 712 -3.46 26.15 8.45
CA ALA A 712 -4.60 26.93 8.95
C ALA A 712 -4.80 28.28 8.24
N ASP A 713 -3.74 28.85 7.66
CA ASP A 713 -3.78 30.15 7.01
C ASP A 713 -4.28 30.06 5.56
N ASN A 714 -4.01 28.94 4.88
CA ASN A 714 -4.22 28.80 3.44
C ASN A 714 -5.25 27.75 3.02
N ASN A 715 -5.66 26.84 3.90
CA ASN A 715 -6.63 25.79 3.56
C ASN A 715 -8.01 26.05 4.18
N HIS A 716 -9.01 26.34 3.35
CA HIS A 716 -10.37 26.66 3.79
C HIS A 716 -11.07 25.51 4.52
N ALA A 717 -10.65 24.25 4.30
CA ALA A 717 -11.20 23.10 5.02
C ALA A 717 -10.69 23.00 6.47
N TRP A 718 -9.55 23.63 6.79
CA TRP A 718 -8.86 23.47 8.08
C TRP A 718 -9.77 23.76 9.28
N SER A 719 -10.45 24.90 9.28
CA SER A 719 -11.29 25.29 10.43
C SER A 719 -12.44 24.30 10.67
N SER A 720 -13.02 23.74 9.60
CA SER A 720 -14.12 22.78 9.73
C SER A 720 -13.68 21.40 10.25
N LEU A 721 -12.41 21.05 10.05
CA LEU A 721 -11.87 19.72 10.35
C LEU A 721 -10.96 19.69 11.58
N LEU A 722 -10.21 20.77 11.83
CA LEU A 722 -9.02 20.78 12.69
C LEU A 722 -8.96 21.99 13.63
N GLN A 723 -9.99 22.84 13.72
CA GLN A 723 -9.97 24.02 14.61
C GLN A 723 -9.62 23.69 16.07
N ASN A 724 -10.02 22.51 16.56
CA ASN A 724 -9.74 22.05 17.92
C ASN A 724 -8.60 21.02 18.00
N SER A 725 -7.87 20.80 16.89
CA SER A 725 -6.70 19.92 16.88
C SER A 725 -5.67 20.42 17.89
N PRO A 726 -5.04 19.54 18.68
CA PRO A 726 -3.95 19.93 19.59
C PRO A 726 -2.65 20.27 18.83
N VAL A 727 -2.65 20.09 17.51
CA VAL A 727 -1.61 20.54 16.59
C VAL A 727 -2.20 21.58 15.65
N GLN A 728 -1.64 22.78 15.64
CA GLN A 728 -2.02 23.85 14.71
C GLN A 728 -0.81 24.25 13.88
N VAL A 729 -0.98 24.39 12.57
CA VAL A 729 0.08 24.75 11.62
C VAL A 729 -0.31 26.06 10.97
N THR A 730 0.59 27.02 10.94
CA THR A 730 0.45 28.29 10.23
C THR A 730 1.66 28.47 9.30
N SER A 731 1.71 29.54 8.51
CA SER A 731 2.88 29.82 7.68
C SER A 731 4.11 30.26 8.48
N GLU A 732 3.95 30.60 9.76
CA GLU A 732 5.02 31.11 10.64
C GLU A 732 5.52 30.08 11.67
N GLY A 733 4.79 28.98 11.88
CA GLY A 733 5.20 27.97 12.85
C GLY A 733 4.16 26.89 13.14
N ILE A 734 4.51 26.01 14.07
CA ILE A 734 3.65 24.90 14.51
C ILE A 734 3.44 24.97 16.02
N SER A 735 2.18 24.96 16.43
CA SER A 735 1.78 24.72 17.82
C SER A 735 1.58 23.23 18.04
N PHE A 736 2.19 22.70 19.09
CA PHE A 736 2.05 21.33 19.56
C PHE A 736 1.73 21.33 21.06
N GLY A 737 0.46 21.09 21.40
CA GLY A 737 -0.02 21.25 22.77
C GLY A 737 0.14 22.70 23.25
N ASN A 738 0.99 22.92 24.25
CA ASN A 738 1.32 24.25 24.77
C ASN A 738 2.64 24.81 24.24
N THR A 739 3.30 24.09 23.32
CA THR A 739 4.62 24.45 22.77
C THR A 739 4.43 25.12 21.42
N TRP A 740 5.04 26.29 21.25
CA TRP A 740 5.13 26.98 19.96
C TRP A 740 6.52 26.81 19.36
N MET A 741 6.58 26.40 18.08
CA MET A 741 7.82 26.28 17.32
C MET A 741 7.78 27.24 16.14
N GLU A 742 8.47 28.36 16.28
CA GLU A 742 8.60 29.37 15.24
C GLU A 742 9.72 28.98 14.27
N SER A 743 9.37 28.74 13.01
CA SER A 743 10.32 28.44 11.94
C SER A 743 9.56 28.46 10.61
N LYS A 744 10.28 28.76 9.52
CA LYS A 744 9.78 28.74 8.13
C LYS A 744 10.28 27.53 7.33
N SER A 745 10.81 26.54 8.03
CA SER A 745 11.39 25.31 7.46
C SER A 745 10.81 24.03 8.07
N LEU A 746 9.74 24.12 8.88
CA LEU A 746 9.09 22.96 9.47
C LEU A 746 8.09 22.32 8.50
N GLY A 747 8.18 20.99 8.35
CA GLY A 747 7.15 20.14 7.79
C GLY A 747 6.48 19.29 8.88
N THR A 748 5.27 18.82 8.62
CA THR A 748 4.57 17.90 9.52
C THR A 748 3.69 16.90 8.79
N TYR A 749 3.61 15.71 9.40
CA TYR A 749 2.58 14.71 9.12
C TYR A 749 1.84 14.41 10.41
N PHE A 750 0.51 14.49 10.40
CA PHE A 750 -0.25 14.01 11.55
C PHE A 750 -1.65 13.51 11.21
N ILE A 751 -2.23 12.75 12.13
CA ILE A 751 -3.60 12.25 12.06
C ILE A 751 -4.43 12.70 13.27
N GLN A 752 -5.66 13.15 13.02
CA GLN A 752 -6.66 13.50 14.03
C GLN A 752 -8.03 12.91 13.66
N PRO A 753 -8.93 12.65 14.62
CA PRO A 753 -10.26 12.15 14.30
C PRO A 753 -11.09 13.26 13.63
N ARG A 754 -11.90 12.90 12.63
CA ARG A 754 -12.94 13.81 12.15
C ARG A 754 -13.98 14.02 13.25
N ILE A 755 -14.25 15.27 13.61
CA ILE A 755 -15.23 15.60 14.65
C ILE A 755 -16.67 15.29 14.24
N ASP A 756 -16.92 15.19 12.93
CA ASP A 756 -18.24 14.96 12.33
C ASP A 756 -18.49 13.49 11.94
N SER A 757 -17.55 12.59 12.24
CA SER A 757 -17.65 11.15 11.96
C SER A 757 -17.12 10.32 13.13
N GLN A 758 -17.65 9.11 13.28
CA GLN A 758 -17.24 8.16 14.33
C GLN A 758 -16.05 7.28 13.91
N THR A 759 -15.79 7.18 12.61
CA THR A 759 -14.83 6.24 12.02
C THR A 759 -13.76 6.94 11.18
N ALA A 760 -14.08 8.10 10.60
CA ALA A 760 -13.18 8.79 9.69
C ALA A 760 -12.14 9.67 10.41
N SER A 761 -11.01 9.86 9.74
CA SER A 761 -9.86 10.64 10.22
C SER A 761 -9.49 11.74 9.25
N VAL A 762 -8.77 12.74 9.76
CA VAL A 762 -8.08 13.78 9.00
C VAL A 762 -6.58 13.47 9.05
N GLY A 763 -5.97 13.21 7.90
CA GLY A 763 -4.53 13.23 7.74
C GLY A 763 -4.08 14.62 7.31
N VAL A 764 -2.93 15.09 7.76
CA VAL A 764 -2.39 16.40 7.41
C VAL A 764 -0.99 16.25 6.84
N VAL A 765 -0.78 16.86 5.68
CA VAL A 765 0.53 17.06 5.04
C VAL A 765 0.69 18.57 4.90
N ALA A 766 1.49 19.17 5.76
CA ALA A 766 1.60 20.62 5.86
C ALA A 766 3.04 21.07 6.14
N GLY A 767 3.33 22.32 5.81
CA GLY A 767 4.58 22.96 6.16
C GLY A 767 4.42 24.44 6.47
N THR A 768 5.44 24.98 7.13
CA THR A 768 5.65 26.40 7.40
C THR A 768 6.58 26.95 6.33
N GLY A 769 6.19 27.98 5.59
CA GLY A 769 7.00 28.55 4.51
C GLY A 769 7.38 27.58 3.37
N PRO A 770 8.07 28.07 2.32
CA PRO A 770 8.45 27.25 1.16
C PRO A 770 9.33 26.04 1.49
N GLU A 771 10.36 26.20 2.33
CA GLU A 771 11.25 25.10 2.68
C GLU A 771 10.53 24.01 3.50
N GLY A 772 9.69 24.41 4.45
CA GLY A 772 8.91 23.47 5.27
C GLY A 772 7.86 22.71 4.48
N MET A 773 7.24 23.36 3.49
CA MET A 773 6.40 22.67 2.50
C MET A 773 7.22 21.61 1.75
N LYS A 774 8.33 22.02 1.11
CA LYS A 774 9.23 21.12 0.35
C LYS A 774 9.82 20.00 1.22
N ALA A 775 9.96 20.19 2.53
CA ALA A 775 10.36 19.14 3.48
C ALA A 775 9.42 17.91 3.44
N THR A 776 8.16 18.08 3.04
CA THR A 776 7.16 17.00 3.02
C THR A 776 7.13 16.15 1.74
N PHE A 777 8.00 16.46 0.76
CA PHE A 777 8.06 15.72 -0.49
C PHE A 777 8.46 14.24 -0.42
N PRO A 778 9.24 13.74 0.56
CA PRO A 778 9.67 12.34 0.52
C PRO A 778 8.56 11.31 0.43
N ASN A 779 7.31 11.62 0.84
CA ASN A 779 6.12 10.75 0.78
C ASN A 779 6.32 9.26 1.15
N ASP A 780 7.35 8.97 1.96
CA ASP A 780 7.78 7.63 2.31
C ASP A 780 6.75 6.89 3.19
N TYR A 781 5.69 7.57 3.63
CA TYR A 781 4.51 6.98 4.26
C TYR A 781 3.70 6.07 3.34
N PHE A 782 3.91 6.09 2.02
CA PHE A 782 3.35 5.08 1.12
C PHE A 782 4.20 3.80 1.02
N SER A 783 5.37 3.73 1.67
CA SER A 783 6.13 2.49 1.75
C SER A 783 5.42 1.44 2.62
N GLY A 784 5.43 0.18 2.18
CA GLY A 784 4.89 -0.94 2.95
C GLY A 784 5.70 -1.35 4.19
N ILE A 785 6.82 -0.67 4.46
CA ILE A 785 7.79 -1.06 5.52
C ILE A 785 7.99 0.06 6.55
N THR A 786 7.79 1.31 6.14
CA THR A 786 8.06 2.48 7.00
C THR A 786 7.02 2.59 8.12
N GLY A 787 7.50 2.99 9.29
CA GLY A 787 6.66 3.21 10.47
C GLY A 787 6.42 4.69 10.70
N PHE A 788 5.19 5.14 10.50
CA PHE A 788 4.82 6.54 10.76
C PHE A 788 3.91 6.62 11.99
N PRO A 789 4.33 7.31 13.07
CA PRO A 789 3.52 7.48 14.27
C PRO A 789 2.35 8.44 14.01
N ASP A 790 1.62 8.86 15.04
CA ASP A 790 0.48 9.78 14.84
C ASP A 790 0.90 11.18 14.43
N LEU A 791 2.10 11.60 14.85
CA LEU A 791 2.65 12.93 14.62
C LEU A 791 4.15 12.85 14.33
N LEU A 792 4.56 13.52 13.26
CA LEU A 792 5.93 13.90 12.99
C LEU A 792 5.99 15.40 12.72
N ILE A 793 6.94 16.10 13.32
CA ILE A 793 7.33 17.48 12.98
C ILE A 793 8.83 17.48 12.75
N PHE A 794 9.30 18.05 11.66
CA PHE A 794 10.69 17.97 11.21
C PHE A 794 11.08 19.24 10.47
N GLU A 795 12.38 19.55 10.45
CA GLU A 795 12.92 20.61 9.59
C GLU A 795 13.19 20.08 8.19
N VAL A 796 13.33 20.97 7.20
CA VAL A 796 13.81 20.65 5.85
C VAL A 796 15.10 19.82 5.86
N ASP A 797 15.98 20.07 6.85
CA ASP A 797 17.22 19.33 7.04
C ASP A 797 17.03 17.83 7.29
N TRP A 798 15.84 17.36 7.67
CA TRP A 798 15.57 15.92 7.78
C TRP A 798 15.75 15.17 6.45
N ILE A 799 15.62 15.85 5.31
CA ILE A 799 15.87 15.25 3.99
C ILE A 799 17.35 14.83 3.89
N LYS A 800 18.30 15.62 4.41
CA LYS A 800 19.73 15.28 4.39
C LYS A 800 20.18 14.51 5.64
N ASP A 801 19.67 14.85 6.82
CA ASP A 801 20.15 14.36 8.11
C ASP A 801 19.30 13.22 8.70
N GLY A 802 18.19 12.85 8.04
CA GLY A 802 17.31 11.77 8.49
C GLY A 802 16.64 12.10 9.82
N VAL A 803 16.66 11.14 10.75
CA VAL A 803 15.98 11.26 12.06
C VAL A 803 16.52 12.38 12.95
N ASP A 804 17.73 12.89 12.70
CA ASP A 804 18.30 14.01 13.44
C ASP A 804 17.65 15.35 13.06
N GLY A 805 16.98 15.43 11.90
CA GLY A 805 16.18 16.59 11.50
C GLY A 805 14.76 16.60 12.05
N ILE A 806 14.35 15.57 12.81
CA ILE A 806 13.03 15.50 13.45
C ILE A 806 13.04 16.35 14.73
N ARG A 807 11.96 17.10 14.94
CA ARG A 807 11.72 17.95 16.13
C ARG A 807 10.76 17.31 17.11
N VAL A 808 9.72 16.65 16.61
CA VAL A 808 8.73 15.93 17.42
C VAL A 808 8.37 14.65 16.71
N SER A 809 8.32 13.54 17.46
CA SER A 809 7.68 12.32 17.00
C SER A 809 6.90 11.65 18.11
N GLY A 810 5.75 11.05 17.81
CA GLY A 810 5.01 10.32 18.83
C GLY A 810 3.55 10.02 18.52
N PHE A 811 2.88 9.50 19.54
CA PHE A 811 1.49 9.03 19.48
C PHE A 811 0.62 9.85 20.42
N PHE A 812 -0.54 10.30 19.95
CA PHE A 812 -1.55 10.90 20.82
C PHE A 812 -2.08 9.88 21.83
N GLY A 813 -2.61 10.38 22.94
CA GLY A 813 -3.31 9.56 23.93
C GLY A 813 -4.55 8.89 23.35
N ASN A 814 -5.16 7.98 24.12
CA ASN A 814 -6.45 7.36 23.72
C ASN A 814 -7.56 8.41 23.53
N ASP A 815 -7.44 9.59 24.11
CA ASP A 815 -8.35 10.73 23.94
C ASP A 815 -7.92 11.69 22.81
N TRP A 816 -6.96 11.29 21.97
CA TRP A 816 -6.36 12.09 20.90
C TRP A 816 -5.60 13.36 21.36
N SER A 817 -5.37 13.51 22.66
CA SER A 817 -4.67 14.67 23.21
C SER A 817 -3.15 14.50 23.22
N VAL A 818 -2.44 15.63 23.20
CA VAL A 818 -0.99 15.69 23.46
C VAL A 818 -0.68 15.39 24.93
N LYS A 819 -1.50 15.90 25.86
CA LYS A 819 -1.29 15.77 27.31
C LYS A 819 -1.18 14.32 27.78
N ASN A 820 -2.00 13.44 27.20
CA ASN A 820 -2.03 12.02 27.55
C ASN A 820 -1.33 11.14 26.51
N GLY A 821 -0.61 11.74 25.55
CA GLY A 821 0.17 11.04 24.55
C GLY A 821 1.62 10.83 24.96
N GLU A 822 2.39 10.23 24.06
CA GLU A 822 3.81 9.92 24.24
C GLU A 822 4.61 10.46 23.06
N PHE A 823 5.53 11.40 23.34
CA PHE A 823 6.31 12.12 22.34
C PHE A 823 7.79 12.22 22.74
N ARG A 824 8.64 12.45 21.74
CA ARG A 824 10.08 12.70 21.88
C ARG A 824 10.45 14.06 21.35
#